data_AF-Q1MQS6-F1
#
_entry.id   AF-Q1MQS6-F1
#
_cell.length_a   1.000
_cell.length_b   1.000
_cell.length_c   1.000
_cell.angle_alpha   90.00
_cell.angle_beta   90.00
_cell.angle_gamma   90.00
#
_symmetry.space_group_name_H-M   'P 1'
#
loop_
_entity.id
_entity.type
_entity.pdbx_description
1 polymer ?
#
loop_
_entity_poly.entity_id
_entity_poly.type
_entity_poly.pdbx_seq_one_letter_code
_entity_poly.pdbx_strand_id
1 'polypeptide(L)'
;MSKNNKISIPLNNTYSLVRWDLLKFEQQLCNSIKLILPFKNYAIYFPQHHLPKNPEWLPEEQKLFLPFWYKDELLGVVMIRNPDPTLTEMLLPVLPGLTTLFLAQLELHKKAQLDFLTGLMTRQNFIQLLTEEIELIQSSLNNNRYGGVEETTHYKSSIAVIIIRFNGLSKLTHEISYNFVENIIADLADIFIQSIPNHTIPARTGEYEFALLIPETNRSQCDTIASKILFCLNQYKKPSPLTDRYISISPHAGYAIYPQDMDRTKKVTMDTHVNLILHKAGLAAETAYSRLFHGGKNIMGYGSLLYEGGEICQILPLAQVAINLGREIGAYEGQHFSVWTTHYHNPKKLKENHIPIYKGEIVLLEVKETSSIAEIVYLGDPTQPFEIGDMLLLLDEEHSLLQEKSYERQQKIKTHKLDPTTGLLQHFDFVTKFSESYRKYTQFSLAIIHTANKTLNSTSQEQINHYIKEIAVKCHLLNNNLNDSELFGGRFALNSLIFFHTNTQPESLYAHYTALSTKISQELNITLSVGIAYWPFLTLQPLDILECCRKALEYALLLPPPHVGIFNSLAINISADKKHCRGDLFSAIEEYKLALLADKNNALARNSLGVCIASLGHYNEAQKHFKEALQLLPTEPMISYNLGMTYQNLGDITSATQYFHNCLTLCPTHLYAAIRLGALAESTNNTQEAIKYYNQALSINKKHALPYRHLAMLAFKEGKKEKAREYLHQALLYNPHDTTTLMLMAKMYLDSGEDPEIAETLSRQCVAQRPDIKSNWIEFARALEAQGKKKEANKAWLKANEL
;
A
#
# COMPACT_ATOMS: atom_id res chain seq x y z
N MET A 1 -9.09 23.31 -59.11
CA MET A 1 -10.29 23.28 -58.26
C MET A 1 -10.38 21.92 -57.57
N SER A 2 -9.57 21.71 -56.52
CA SER A 2 -9.58 20.49 -55.70
C SER A 2 -10.38 20.77 -54.42
N LYS A 3 -11.67 20.44 -54.44
CA LYS A 3 -12.52 20.50 -53.25
C LYS A 3 -12.19 19.33 -52.33
N ASN A 4 -11.71 19.65 -51.13
CA ASN A 4 -12.04 19.02 -49.84
C ASN A 4 -12.75 17.66 -49.92
N ASN A 5 -12.01 16.56 -50.08
CA ASN A 5 -12.45 15.26 -49.56
C ASN A 5 -11.85 15.10 -48.16
N LYS A 6 -12.58 15.63 -47.18
CA LYS A 6 -12.37 15.31 -45.76
C LYS A 6 -12.43 13.79 -45.62
N ILE A 7 -11.33 13.18 -45.20
CA ILE A 7 -11.25 11.76 -44.86
C ILE A 7 -11.96 11.58 -43.51
N SER A 8 -13.30 11.57 -43.53
CA SER A 8 -14.12 11.20 -42.38
C SER A 8 -14.46 9.72 -42.49
N ILE A 9 -13.89 8.89 -41.62
CA ILE A 9 -14.30 7.50 -41.42
C ILE A 9 -15.70 7.56 -40.79
N PRO A 10 -16.78 7.08 -41.45
CA PRO A 10 -18.05 6.92 -40.77
C PRO A 10 -17.95 5.67 -39.89
N LEU A 11 -17.88 5.88 -38.58
CA LEU A 11 -18.05 4.85 -37.55
C LEU A 11 -19.51 4.36 -37.52
N ASN A 12 -20.00 3.76 -38.61
CA ASN A 12 -21.20 2.93 -38.56
C ASN A 12 -20.74 1.50 -38.22
N ASN A 13 -20.49 1.27 -36.93
CA ASN A 13 -20.23 -0.06 -36.34
C ASN A 13 -21.53 -0.87 -36.25
N THR A 14 -22.23 -0.99 -37.36
CA THR A 14 -23.32 -1.95 -37.51
C THR A 14 -22.73 -3.24 -38.09
N TYR A 15 -23.21 -4.39 -37.63
CA TYR A 15 -22.86 -5.70 -38.19
C TYR A 15 -23.19 -5.81 -39.69
N SER A 16 -24.02 -4.91 -40.21
CA SER A 16 -24.37 -4.81 -41.63
C SER A 16 -23.25 -4.19 -42.45
N LEU A 17 -23.12 -4.65 -43.69
CA LEU A 17 -22.22 -4.04 -44.68
C LEU A 17 -22.74 -2.68 -45.14
N VAL A 18 -21.84 -1.72 -45.25
CA VAL A 18 -22.05 -0.39 -45.84
C VAL A 18 -21.15 -0.19 -47.05
N ARG A 19 -21.41 0.81 -47.89
CA ARG A 19 -20.63 1.09 -49.12
C ARG A 19 -19.12 1.16 -48.88
N TRP A 20 -18.71 1.72 -47.74
CA TRP A 20 -17.31 1.83 -47.34
C TRP A 20 -16.63 0.48 -47.09
N ASP A 21 -17.37 -0.56 -46.71
CA ASP A 21 -16.79 -1.88 -46.45
C ASP A 21 -16.26 -2.52 -47.75
N LEU A 22 -16.83 -2.19 -48.92
CA LEU A 22 -16.30 -2.64 -50.20
C LEU A 22 -14.92 -2.05 -50.51
N LEU A 23 -14.67 -0.80 -50.11
CA LEU A 23 -13.34 -0.18 -50.25
C LEU A 23 -12.38 -0.74 -49.21
N LYS A 24 -12.83 -0.84 -47.95
CA LYS A 24 -12.01 -1.34 -46.84
C LYS A 24 -11.52 -2.77 -47.09
N PHE A 25 -12.39 -3.64 -47.61
CA PHE A 25 -12.10 -5.04 -47.86
C PHE A 25 -11.88 -5.36 -49.34
N GLU A 26 -11.52 -4.36 -50.15
CA GLU A 26 -11.32 -4.47 -51.60
C GLU A 26 -10.40 -5.66 -51.96
N GLN A 27 -9.24 -5.76 -51.31
CA GLN A 27 -8.29 -6.84 -51.61
C GLN A 27 -8.85 -8.23 -51.31
N GLN A 28 -9.56 -8.40 -50.19
CA GLN A 28 -10.17 -9.67 -49.82
C GLN A 28 -11.31 -10.05 -50.77
N LEU A 29 -12.14 -9.06 -51.13
CA LEU A 29 -13.18 -9.25 -52.13
C LEU A 29 -12.57 -9.68 -53.46
N CYS A 30 -11.57 -8.96 -53.96
CA CYS A 30 -10.92 -9.28 -55.22
C CYS A 30 -10.17 -10.61 -55.18
N ASN A 31 -9.55 -10.99 -54.07
CA ASN A 31 -8.94 -12.32 -53.91
C ASN A 31 -9.99 -13.43 -53.96
N SER A 32 -11.15 -13.22 -53.33
CA SER A 32 -12.27 -14.18 -53.36
C SER A 32 -12.83 -14.34 -54.78
N ILE A 33 -12.93 -13.25 -55.54
CA ILE A 33 -13.33 -13.32 -56.96
C ILE A 33 -12.24 -14.02 -57.79
N LYS A 34 -10.95 -13.73 -57.56
CA LYS A 34 -9.82 -14.33 -58.29
C LYS A 34 -9.73 -15.85 -58.15
N LEU A 35 -10.24 -16.43 -57.06
CA LEU A 35 -10.31 -17.89 -56.90
C LEU A 35 -11.22 -18.55 -57.94
N ILE A 36 -12.24 -17.84 -58.41
CA ILE A 36 -13.22 -18.35 -59.37
C ILE A 36 -12.91 -17.84 -60.78
N LEU A 37 -12.61 -16.55 -60.92
CA LEU A 37 -12.33 -15.89 -62.19
C LEU A 37 -10.98 -15.16 -62.10
N PRO A 38 -9.90 -15.64 -62.71
CA PRO A 38 -8.60 -14.98 -62.65
C PRO A 38 -8.60 -13.69 -63.49
N PHE A 39 -8.14 -12.58 -62.91
CA PHE A 39 -7.97 -11.29 -63.59
C PHE A 39 -6.79 -10.49 -63.02
N LYS A 40 -6.21 -9.60 -63.85
CA LYS A 40 -5.08 -8.74 -63.46
C LYS A 40 -5.53 -7.33 -63.04
N ASN A 41 -6.48 -6.74 -63.76
CA ASN A 41 -6.89 -5.34 -63.58
C ASN A 41 -8.36 -5.26 -63.20
N TYR A 42 -8.68 -4.44 -62.20
CA TYR A 42 -10.05 -4.20 -61.76
C TYR A 42 -10.21 -2.77 -61.25
N ALA A 43 -11.46 -2.31 -61.10
CA ALA A 43 -11.79 -1.02 -60.50
C ALA A 43 -13.14 -1.11 -59.77
N ILE A 44 -13.27 -0.45 -58.62
CA ILE A 44 -14.55 -0.33 -57.90
C ILE A 44 -15.14 1.04 -58.19
N TYR A 45 -16.43 1.09 -58.53
CA TYR A 45 -17.14 2.35 -58.74
C TYR A 45 -18.52 2.37 -58.07
N PHE A 46 -18.99 3.58 -57.74
CA PHE A 46 -20.22 3.82 -57.00
C PHE A 46 -21.18 4.64 -57.88
N PRO A 47 -21.99 3.99 -58.75
CA PRO A 47 -22.85 4.71 -59.68
C PRO A 47 -23.96 5.45 -58.92
N GLN A 48 -24.12 6.75 -59.23
CA GLN A 48 -25.18 7.59 -58.65
C GLN A 48 -26.47 7.59 -59.50
N HIS A 49 -26.35 7.26 -60.79
CA HIS A 49 -27.44 7.17 -61.76
C HIS A 49 -27.33 5.85 -62.52
N HIS A 50 -28.47 5.19 -62.77
CA HIS A 50 -28.60 3.84 -63.34
C HIS A 50 -27.88 2.75 -62.52
N LEU A 51 -28.62 2.12 -61.59
CA LEU A 51 -28.12 1.04 -60.74
C LEU A 51 -28.22 -0.31 -61.47
N PRO A 52 -27.09 -0.93 -61.89
CA PRO A 52 -27.14 -2.22 -62.57
C PRO A 52 -27.65 -3.31 -61.62
N LYS A 53 -28.70 -4.03 -62.05
CA LYS A 53 -29.34 -5.09 -61.23
C LYS A 53 -28.60 -6.42 -61.34
N ASN A 54 -28.10 -6.75 -62.53
CA ASN A 54 -27.45 -8.02 -62.82
C ASN A 54 -26.00 -7.80 -63.29
N PRO A 55 -25.12 -8.80 -63.10
CA PRO A 55 -23.82 -8.84 -63.74
C PRO A 55 -23.93 -8.67 -65.26
N GLU A 56 -23.06 -7.85 -65.84
CA GLU A 56 -23.07 -7.54 -67.28
C GLU A 56 -21.68 -7.83 -67.87
N TRP A 57 -21.64 -8.72 -68.85
CA TRP A 57 -20.44 -9.05 -69.63
C TRP A 57 -20.49 -8.35 -70.98
N LEU A 58 -19.48 -7.53 -71.29
CA LEU A 58 -19.32 -6.85 -72.58
C LEU A 58 -18.13 -7.49 -73.32
N PRO A 59 -18.37 -8.46 -74.23
CA PRO A 59 -17.29 -9.20 -74.90
C PRO A 59 -16.40 -8.30 -75.77
N GLU A 60 -17.00 -7.32 -76.45
CA GLU A 60 -16.28 -6.37 -77.33
C GLU A 60 -15.33 -5.46 -76.56
N GLU A 61 -15.67 -5.10 -75.33
CA GLU A 61 -14.85 -4.24 -74.46
C GLU A 61 -13.96 -5.01 -73.48
N GLN A 62 -14.09 -6.34 -73.43
CA GLN A 62 -13.45 -7.22 -72.44
C GLN A 62 -13.67 -6.75 -70.98
N LYS A 63 -14.89 -6.31 -70.66
CA LYS A 63 -15.26 -5.80 -69.34
C LYS A 63 -16.40 -6.60 -68.74
N LEU A 64 -16.23 -7.00 -67.48
CA LEU A 64 -17.28 -7.60 -66.66
C LEU A 64 -17.63 -6.65 -65.52
N PHE A 65 -18.93 -6.33 -65.38
CA PHE A 65 -19.45 -5.53 -64.30
C PHE A 65 -20.18 -6.40 -63.28
N LEU A 66 -19.75 -6.36 -62.02
CA LEU A 66 -20.31 -7.13 -60.92
C LEU A 66 -20.97 -6.21 -59.88
N PRO A 67 -22.30 -6.03 -59.91
CA PRO A 67 -22.99 -5.24 -58.90
C PRO A 67 -23.13 -5.99 -57.58
N PHE A 68 -22.81 -5.32 -56.48
CA PHE A 68 -22.89 -5.84 -55.12
C PHE A 68 -24.07 -5.23 -54.37
N TRP A 69 -25.19 -5.97 -54.32
CA TRP A 69 -26.41 -5.58 -53.63
C TRP A 69 -26.50 -6.23 -52.25
N TYR A 70 -26.76 -5.43 -51.21
CA TYR A 70 -26.97 -5.91 -49.84
C TYR A 70 -28.23 -5.27 -49.26
N LYS A 71 -29.20 -6.09 -48.83
CA LYS A 71 -30.50 -5.64 -48.27
C LYS A 71 -31.17 -4.52 -49.10
N ASP A 72 -31.27 -4.74 -50.41
CA ASP A 72 -31.86 -3.81 -51.41
C ASP A 72 -31.10 -2.49 -51.63
N GLU A 73 -29.89 -2.34 -51.06
CA GLU A 73 -29.00 -1.22 -51.35
C GLU A 73 -27.82 -1.67 -52.23
N LEU A 74 -27.55 -0.94 -53.32
CA LEU A 74 -26.32 -1.15 -54.09
C LEU A 74 -25.14 -0.59 -53.29
N LEU A 75 -24.25 -1.48 -52.84
CA LEU A 75 -23.04 -1.11 -52.12
C LEU A 75 -21.99 -0.54 -53.08
N GLY A 76 -21.85 -1.11 -54.29
CA GLY A 76 -20.89 -0.70 -55.31
C GLY A 76 -20.83 -1.70 -56.47
N VAL A 77 -20.05 -1.39 -57.50
CA VAL A 77 -19.86 -2.27 -58.67
C VAL A 77 -18.37 -2.49 -58.91
N VAL A 78 -17.96 -3.75 -59.04
CA VAL A 78 -16.59 -4.12 -59.40
C VAL A 78 -16.52 -4.34 -60.91
N MET A 79 -15.74 -3.52 -61.60
CA MET A 79 -15.38 -3.69 -63.00
C MET A 79 -14.11 -4.53 -63.09
N ILE A 80 -14.17 -5.66 -63.78
CA ILE A 80 -13.02 -6.50 -64.11
C ILE A 80 -12.64 -6.27 -65.57
N ARG A 81 -11.35 -6.06 -65.84
CA ARG A 81 -10.82 -5.86 -67.20
C ARG A 81 -10.02 -7.08 -67.64
N ASN A 82 -10.26 -7.50 -68.88
CA ASN A 82 -9.65 -8.66 -69.53
C ASN A 82 -9.80 -9.97 -68.72
N PRO A 83 -11.00 -10.35 -68.27
CA PRO A 83 -11.22 -11.69 -67.71
C PRO A 83 -11.19 -12.76 -68.82
N ASP A 84 -11.02 -14.03 -68.45
CA ASP A 84 -11.13 -15.15 -69.41
C ASP A 84 -12.55 -15.18 -70.00
N PRO A 85 -12.71 -14.98 -71.32
CA PRO A 85 -14.03 -14.86 -71.95
C PRO A 85 -14.83 -16.17 -71.86
N THR A 86 -14.17 -17.31 -72.02
CA THR A 86 -14.83 -18.63 -72.01
C THR A 86 -15.38 -18.97 -70.63
N LEU A 87 -14.59 -18.64 -69.59
CA LEU A 87 -14.98 -18.87 -68.21
C LEU A 87 -16.05 -17.86 -67.75
N THR A 88 -15.96 -16.61 -68.21
CA THR A 88 -16.92 -15.54 -67.88
C THR A 88 -18.32 -15.85 -68.42
N GLU A 89 -18.43 -16.30 -69.68
CA GLU A 89 -19.72 -16.69 -70.28
C GLU A 89 -20.36 -17.87 -69.56
N MET A 90 -19.58 -18.88 -69.15
CA MET A 90 -20.09 -20.02 -68.40
C MET A 90 -20.59 -19.62 -66.99
N LEU A 91 -19.92 -18.68 -66.34
CA LEU A 91 -20.25 -18.26 -64.97
C LEU A 91 -21.37 -17.22 -64.91
N LEU A 92 -21.65 -16.49 -66.01
CA LEU A 92 -22.61 -15.39 -66.05
C LEU A 92 -23.98 -15.68 -65.39
N PRO A 93 -24.60 -16.86 -65.56
CA PRO A 93 -25.88 -17.20 -64.91
C PRO A 93 -25.77 -17.36 -63.38
N VAL A 94 -24.59 -17.71 -62.86
CA VAL A 94 -24.35 -18.02 -61.45
C VAL A 94 -23.71 -16.85 -60.70
N LEU A 95 -23.12 -15.88 -61.42
CA LEU A 95 -22.50 -14.67 -60.86
C LEU A 95 -23.40 -13.90 -59.87
N PRO A 96 -24.73 -13.74 -60.07
CA PRO A 96 -25.58 -13.10 -59.07
C PRO A 96 -25.57 -13.82 -57.71
N GLY A 97 -25.56 -15.15 -57.71
CA GLY A 97 -25.44 -15.93 -56.47
C GLY A 97 -24.05 -15.78 -55.84
N LEU A 98 -23.00 -15.76 -56.66
CA LEU A 98 -21.63 -15.57 -56.18
C LEU A 98 -21.41 -14.20 -55.54
N THR A 99 -21.98 -13.12 -56.09
CA THR A 99 -21.87 -11.78 -55.47
C THR A 99 -22.52 -11.74 -54.09
N THR A 100 -23.64 -12.45 -53.87
CA THR A 100 -24.23 -12.59 -52.52
C THR A 100 -23.36 -13.38 -51.57
N LEU A 101 -22.70 -14.45 -52.03
CA LEU A 101 -21.78 -15.24 -51.20
C LEU A 101 -20.53 -14.46 -50.82
N PHE A 102 -19.97 -13.67 -51.75
CA PHE A 102 -18.86 -12.78 -51.44
C PHE A 102 -19.26 -11.72 -50.40
N LEU A 103 -20.48 -11.18 -50.46
CA LEU A 103 -20.99 -10.28 -49.43
C LEU A 103 -21.20 -11.00 -48.09
N ALA A 104 -21.75 -12.20 -48.07
CA ALA A 104 -21.88 -12.99 -46.85
C ALA A 104 -20.53 -13.28 -46.20
N GLN A 105 -19.51 -13.60 -47.02
CA GLN A 105 -18.14 -13.79 -46.57
C GLN A 105 -17.55 -12.50 -45.98
N LEU A 106 -17.76 -11.35 -46.63
CA LEU A 106 -17.34 -10.05 -46.10
C LEU A 106 -18.06 -9.68 -44.81
N GLU A 107 -19.35 -10.00 -44.69
CA GLU A 107 -20.14 -9.76 -43.48
C GLU A 107 -19.64 -10.62 -42.32
N LEU A 108 -19.37 -11.91 -42.56
CA LEU A 108 -18.76 -12.80 -41.57
C LEU A 108 -17.36 -12.32 -41.18
N HIS A 109 -16.57 -11.85 -42.15
CA HIS A 109 -15.26 -11.28 -41.89
C HIS A 109 -15.38 -10.04 -40.99
N LYS A 110 -16.27 -9.09 -41.32
CA LYS A 110 -16.56 -7.91 -40.50
C LYS A 110 -17.02 -8.27 -39.09
N LYS A 111 -17.93 -9.25 -38.96
CA LYS A 111 -18.41 -9.76 -37.66
C LYS A 111 -17.28 -10.36 -36.81
N ALA A 112 -16.34 -11.07 -37.43
CA ALA A 112 -15.20 -11.64 -36.72
C ALA A 112 -14.24 -10.58 -36.13
N GLN A 113 -14.24 -9.36 -36.68
CA GLN A 113 -13.44 -8.24 -36.18
C GLN A 113 -14.09 -7.50 -35.00
N LEU A 114 -15.38 -7.75 -34.71
CA LEU A 114 -16.17 -7.02 -33.71
C LEU A 114 -16.59 -7.93 -32.56
N ASP A 115 -16.63 -7.38 -31.35
CA ASP A 115 -17.18 -8.00 -30.17
C ASP A 115 -18.71 -8.14 -30.30
N PHE A 116 -19.24 -9.31 -29.96
CA PHE A 116 -20.65 -9.62 -30.15
C PHE A 116 -21.59 -8.87 -29.19
N LEU A 117 -21.07 -8.44 -28.03
CA LEU A 117 -21.85 -7.72 -27.02
C LEU A 117 -21.86 -6.22 -27.27
N THR A 118 -20.71 -5.66 -27.63
CA THR A 118 -20.49 -4.20 -27.64
C THR A 118 -20.40 -3.59 -29.04
N GLY A 119 -20.22 -4.41 -30.09
CA GLY A 119 -19.97 -3.91 -31.44
C GLY A 119 -18.63 -3.16 -31.58
N LEU A 120 -17.77 -3.20 -30.57
CA LEU A 120 -16.42 -2.64 -30.57
C LEU A 120 -15.43 -3.61 -31.24
N MET A 121 -14.30 -3.11 -31.73
CA MET A 121 -13.27 -3.99 -32.31
C MET A 121 -12.72 -4.97 -31.26
N THR A 122 -12.45 -6.21 -31.65
CA THR A 122 -11.87 -7.23 -30.76
C THR A 122 -10.42 -6.89 -30.41
N ARG A 123 -9.95 -7.40 -29.26
CA ARG A 123 -8.54 -7.25 -28.82
C ARG A 123 -7.53 -7.66 -29.89
N GLN A 124 -7.76 -8.77 -30.58
CA GLN A 124 -6.83 -9.30 -31.58
C GLN A 124 -6.67 -8.34 -32.76
N ASN A 125 -7.78 -7.82 -33.27
CA ASN A 125 -7.78 -6.85 -34.37
C ASN A 125 -7.23 -5.49 -33.94
N PHE A 126 -7.47 -5.09 -32.69
CA PHE A 126 -6.87 -3.88 -32.12
C PHE A 126 -5.34 -3.96 -32.06
N ILE A 127 -4.80 -5.08 -31.61
CA ILE A 127 -3.35 -5.31 -31.56
C ILE A 127 -2.76 -5.31 -32.98
N GLN A 128 -3.40 -5.98 -33.94
CA GLN A 128 -2.94 -6.00 -35.32
C GLN A 128 -2.87 -4.58 -35.91
N LEU A 129 -3.95 -3.81 -35.78
CA LEU A 129 -4.00 -2.42 -36.27
C LEU A 129 -2.93 -1.54 -35.59
N LEU A 130 -2.78 -1.66 -34.28
CA LEU A 130 -1.76 -0.94 -33.52
C LEU A 130 -0.33 -1.31 -33.98
N THR A 131 -0.12 -2.57 -34.38
CA THR A 131 1.15 -3.04 -34.95
C THR A 131 1.43 -2.36 -36.29
N GLU A 132 0.47 -2.40 -37.21
CA GLU A 132 0.58 -1.76 -38.54
C GLU A 132 0.89 -0.26 -38.43
N GLU A 133 0.21 0.44 -37.52
CA GLU A 133 0.43 1.87 -37.33
C GLU A 133 1.80 2.19 -36.68
N ILE A 134 2.27 1.37 -35.74
CA ILE A 134 3.62 1.53 -35.16
C ILE A 134 4.69 1.28 -36.21
N GLU A 135 4.52 0.29 -37.10
CA GLU A 135 5.43 0.02 -38.21
C GLU A 135 5.52 1.20 -39.20
N LEU A 136 4.39 1.85 -39.50
CA LEU A 136 4.36 3.07 -40.32
C LEU A 136 5.15 4.22 -39.67
N ILE A 137 5.04 4.39 -38.35
CA ILE A 137 5.80 5.41 -37.61
C ILE A 137 7.30 5.06 -37.59
N GLN A 138 7.67 3.80 -37.39
CA GLN A 138 9.10 3.43 -37.35
C GLN A 138 9.77 3.50 -38.73
N SER A 139 9.09 3.09 -39.79
CA SER A 139 9.60 3.18 -41.16
C SER A 139 9.84 4.62 -41.59
N SER A 140 8.92 5.54 -41.24
CA SER A 140 9.10 6.98 -41.48
C SER A 140 10.24 7.59 -40.66
N LEU A 141 10.42 7.19 -39.39
CA LEU A 141 11.55 7.64 -38.56
C LEU A 141 12.91 7.17 -39.09
N ASN A 142 12.99 5.98 -39.68
CA ASN A 142 14.23 5.43 -40.23
C ASN A 142 14.60 6.05 -41.59
N ASN A 143 13.63 6.37 -42.45
CA ASN A 143 13.88 6.98 -43.76
C ASN A 143 14.46 8.40 -43.67
N ASN A 144 14.14 9.16 -42.61
CA ASN A 144 14.71 10.50 -42.39
C ASN A 144 16.20 10.53 -42.00
N ARG A 145 16.87 9.37 -41.86
CA ARG A 145 18.33 9.31 -41.57
C ARG A 145 19.22 9.35 -42.81
N TYR A 146 18.66 9.14 -44.01
CA TYR A 146 19.40 9.23 -45.27
C TYR A 146 18.87 10.41 -46.07
N GLY A 147 19.67 11.49 -46.13
CA GLY A 147 19.30 12.72 -46.82
C GLY A 147 18.98 12.48 -48.30
N GLY A 148 17.71 12.65 -48.66
CA GLY A 148 17.21 12.71 -50.02
C GLY A 148 15.90 13.48 -50.02
N VAL A 149 15.90 14.65 -50.65
CA VAL A 149 14.72 15.52 -50.78
C VAL A 149 13.74 14.87 -51.75
N GLU A 150 12.67 14.28 -51.23
CA GLU A 150 11.41 14.11 -51.95
C GLU A 150 10.24 14.49 -51.04
N GLU A 151 9.56 15.58 -51.39
CA GLU A 151 8.32 16.04 -50.77
C GLU A 151 7.20 15.01 -51.01
N THR A 152 6.95 14.13 -50.04
CA THR A 152 5.73 13.31 -50.02
C THR A 152 5.07 13.33 -48.65
N THR A 153 3.90 13.99 -48.61
CA THR A 153 2.71 13.72 -47.77
C THR A 153 2.87 13.51 -46.25
N HIS A 154 2.33 14.45 -45.48
CA HIS A 154 2.02 14.42 -44.03
C HIS A 154 2.00 13.03 -43.37
N TYR A 155 3.03 12.70 -42.59
CA TYR A 155 3.10 11.45 -41.81
C TYR A 155 2.63 11.66 -40.36
N LYS A 156 1.78 10.74 -39.86
CA LYS A 156 1.25 10.69 -38.49
C LYS A 156 2.39 10.66 -37.47
N SER A 157 2.55 11.72 -36.68
CA SER A 157 3.74 11.92 -35.85
C SER A 157 3.70 11.23 -34.47
N SER A 158 2.53 10.82 -34.00
CA SER A 158 2.33 10.14 -32.72
C SER A 158 1.01 9.38 -32.70
N ILE A 159 0.92 8.37 -31.84
CA ILE A 159 -0.31 7.62 -31.57
C ILE A 159 -0.46 7.47 -30.07
N ALA A 160 -1.68 7.63 -29.56
CA ALA A 160 -2.00 7.31 -28.17
C ALA A 160 -3.00 6.17 -28.05
N VAL A 161 -2.83 5.41 -26.98
CA VAL A 161 -3.79 4.41 -26.53
C VAL A 161 -4.36 4.89 -25.21
N ILE A 162 -5.70 4.98 -25.12
CA ILE A 162 -6.42 5.20 -23.85
C ILE A 162 -7.09 3.88 -23.46
N ILE A 163 -6.87 3.44 -22.23
CA ILE A 163 -7.53 2.28 -21.61
C ILE A 163 -8.50 2.80 -20.56
N ILE A 164 -9.75 2.33 -20.61
CA ILE A 164 -10.82 2.67 -19.67
C ILE A 164 -11.29 1.39 -19.01
N ARG A 165 -11.30 1.37 -17.68
CA ARG A 165 -11.66 0.20 -16.88
C ARG A 165 -12.85 0.48 -15.97
N PHE A 166 -13.66 -0.56 -15.78
CA PHE A 166 -14.85 -0.53 -14.94
C PHE A 166 -14.69 -1.48 -13.74
N ASN A 167 -14.30 -0.94 -12.59
CA ASN A 167 -14.14 -1.72 -11.37
C ASN A 167 -15.47 -1.91 -10.64
N GLY A 168 -15.63 -3.06 -9.97
CA GLY A 168 -16.84 -3.43 -9.23
C GLY A 168 -17.87 -4.24 -10.02
N LEU A 169 -17.78 -4.28 -11.35
CA LEU A 169 -18.68 -5.10 -12.18
C LEU A 169 -18.53 -6.60 -11.93
N SER A 170 -17.30 -7.06 -11.62
CA SER A 170 -17.05 -8.46 -11.23
C SER A 170 -17.70 -8.87 -9.91
N LYS A 171 -17.97 -7.93 -9.01
CA LYS A 171 -18.75 -8.23 -7.78
C LYS A 171 -20.23 -8.36 -8.13
N LEU A 172 -20.73 -7.49 -9.01
CA LEU A 172 -22.13 -7.52 -9.47
C LEU A 172 -22.48 -8.79 -10.25
N THR A 173 -21.53 -9.40 -10.97
CA THR A 173 -21.78 -10.69 -11.64
C THR A 173 -22.09 -11.80 -10.64
N HIS A 174 -21.39 -11.81 -9.49
CA HIS A 174 -21.61 -12.77 -8.42
C HIS A 174 -22.87 -12.46 -7.59
N GLU A 175 -23.18 -11.17 -7.37
CA GLU A 175 -24.31 -10.75 -6.53
C GLU A 175 -25.66 -10.77 -7.26
N ILE A 176 -25.67 -10.52 -8.58
CA ILE A 176 -26.91 -10.37 -9.37
C ILE A 176 -27.00 -11.45 -10.46
N SER A 177 -26.30 -11.27 -11.58
CA SER A 177 -26.19 -12.25 -12.67
C SER A 177 -25.22 -11.78 -13.76
N TYR A 178 -24.72 -12.71 -14.56
CA TYR A 178 -23.93 -12.42 -15.77
C TYR A 178 -24.70 -11.59 -16.79
N ASN A 179 -25.92 -12.00 -17.14
CA ASN A 179 -26.75 -11.31 -18.14
C ASN A 179 -27.05 -9.85 -17.76
N PHE A 180 -27.22 -9.56 -16.48
CA PHE A 180 -27.42 -8.18 -16.02
C PHE A 180 -26.18 -7.31 -16.26
N VAL A 181 -24.99 -7.83 -15.99
CA VAL A 181 -23.73 -7.12 -16.21
C VAL A 181 -23.40 -6.99 -17.69
N GLU A 182 -23.69 -8.00 -18.52
CA GLU A 182 -23.55 -7.90 -19.98
C GLU A 182 -24.41 -6.77 -20.56
N ASN A 183 -25.66 -6.63 -20.09
CA ASN A 183 -26.51 -5.50 -20.47
C ASN A 183 -25.94 -4.15 -20.01
N ILE A 184 -25.30 -4.08 -18.84
CA ILE A 184 -24.59 -2.86 -18.41
C ILE A 184 -23.44 -2.54 -19.37
N ILE A 185 -22.63 -3.54 -19.73
CA ILE A 185 -21.48 -3.35 -20.62
C ILE A 185 -21.92 -2.91 -22.02
N ALA A 186 -23.01 -3.48 -22.54
CA ALA A 186 -23.61 -3.07 -23.80
C ALA A 186 -24.07 -1.59 -23.75
N ASP A 187 -24.82 -1.19 -22.72
CA ASP A 187 -25.25 0.20 -22.56
C ASP A 187 -24.06 1.17 -22.43
N LEU A 188 -23.01 0.77 -21.70
CA LEU A 188 -21.78 1.57 -21.57
C LEU A 188 -21.03 1.69 -22.89
N ALA A 189 -21.04 0.65 -23.73
CA ALA A 189 -20.43 0.69 -25.05
C ALA A 189 -21.14 1.69 -25.97
N ASP A 190 -22.48 1.74 -25.93
CA ASP A 190 -23.25 2.73 -26.70
C ASP A 190 -22.91 4.17 -26.27
N ILE A 191 -22.83 4.44 -24.97
CA ILE A 191 -22.42 5.75 -24.43
C ILE A 191 -20.98 6.07 -24.85
N PHE A 192 -20.09 5.08 -24.78
CA PHE A 192 -18.69 5.22 -25.17
C PHE A 192 -18.58 5.62 -26.65
N ILE A 193 -19.24 4.90 -27.56
CA ILE A 193 -19.25 5.17 -29.00
C ILE A 193 -19.80 6.58 -29.32
N GLN A 194 -20.81 7.05 -28.59
CA GLN A 194 -21.35 8.41 -28.78
C GLN A 194 -20.41 9.51 -28.27
N SER A 195 -19.52 9.19 -27.33
CA SER A 195 -18.63 10.16 -26.68
C SER A 195 -17.32 10.40 -27.43
N ILE A 196 -16.91 9.46 -28.29
CA ILE A 196 -15.60 9.46 -28.96
C ILE A 196 -15.54 10.38 -30.21
N PRO A 197 -14.37 10.94 -30.57
CA PRO A 197 -14.19 11.68 -31.81
C PRO A 197 -14.20 10.78 -33.07
N ASN A 198 -14.63 11.33 -34.22
CA ASN A 198 -14.78 10.59 -35.50
C ASN A 198 -13.50 9.92 -36.05
N HIS A 199 -12.31 10.35 -35.64
CA HIS A 199 -11.03 9.82 -36.13
C HIS A 199 -10.37 8.83 -35.15
N THR A 200 -11.13 8.30 -34.19
CA THR A 200 -10.63 7.37 -33.18
C THR A 200 -11.18 5.97 -33.40
N ILE A 201 -10.44 4.97 -32.92
CA ILE A 201 -10.78 3.57 -33.16
C ILE A 201 -11.03 2.89 -31.81
N PRO A 202 -12.30 2.61 -31.49
CA PRO A 202 -12.66 2.00 -30.21
C PRO A 202 -12.61 0.48 -30.26
N ALA A 203 -12.19 -0.14 -29.17
CA ALA A 203 -12.06 -1.59 -29.02
C ALA A 203 -12.45 -2.05 -27.62
N ARG A 204 -12.79 -3.33 -27.51
CA ARG A 204 -12.93 -4.04 -26.23
C ARG A 204 -11.73 -4.96 -26.07
N THR A 205 -10.85 -4.60 -25.14
CA THR A 205 -9.58 -5.32 -24.90
C THR A 205 -9.66 -6.32 -23.75
N GLY A 206 -10.69 -6.23 -22.91
CA GLY A 206 -10.94 -7.16 -21.81
C GLY A 206 -12.42 -7.25 -21.42
N GLU A 207 -12.72 -8.05 -20.38
CA GLU A 207 -14.10 -8.26 -19.92
C GLU A 207 -14.77 -6.96 -19.47
N TYR A 208 -14.06 -6.14 -18.70
CA TYR A 208 -14.51 -4.84 -18.18
C TYR A 208 -13.58 -3.70 -18.60
N GLU A 209 -13.02 -3.79 -19.80
CA GLU A 209 -12.00 -2.87 -20.31
C GLU A 209 -12.29 -2.47 -21.76
N PHE A 210 -12.38 -1.15 -21.98
CA PHE A 210 -12.44 -0.54 -23.30
C PHE A 210 -11.11 0.13 -23.63
N ALA A 211 -10.75 0.16 -24.90
CA ALA A 211 -9.58 0.84 -25.41
C ALA A 211 -9.95 1.80 -26.55
N LEU A 212 -9.19 2.88 -26.68
CA LEU A 212 -9.33 3.86 -27.74
C LEU A 212 -7.96 4.15 -28.35
N LEU A 213 -7.84 3.94 -29.65
CA LEU A 213 -6.67 4.35 -30.42
C LEU A 213 -6.90 5.74 -31.01
N ILE A 214 -5.98 6.66 -30.74
CA ILE A 214 -6.05 8.04 -31.20
C ILE A 214 -4.79 8.35 -32.03
N PRO A 215 -4.94 8.57 -33.35
CA PRO A 215 -3.83 9.05 -34.16
C PRO A 215 -3.57 10.55 -33.94
N GLU A 216 -2.32 10.97 -34.10
CA GLU A 216 -1.86 12.37 -34.12
C GLU A 216 -2.26 13.19 -32.88
N THR A 217 -1.82 12.75 -31.70
CA THR A 217 -2.24 13.38 -30.45
C THR A 217 -1.11 13.68 -29.47
N ASN A 218 -1.42 14.53 -28.50
CA ASN A 218 -0.55 14.93 -27.39
C ASN A 218 -1.23 14.67 -26.04
N ARG A 219 -0.47 14.77 -24.94
CA ARG A 219 -0.97 14.48 -23.58
C ARG A 219 -2.21 15.29 -23.20
N SER A 220 -2.22 16.60 -23.46
CA SER A 220 -3.34 17.50 -23.15
C SER A 220 -4.64 17.12 -23.89
N GLN A 221 -4.52 16.73 -25.16
CA GLN A 221 -5.65 16.23 -25.94
C GLN A 221 -6.14 14.88 -25.41
N CYS A 222 -5.24 13.98 -25.03
CA CYS A 222 -5.60 12.69 -24.41
C CYS A 222 -6.37 12.91 -23.11
N ASP A 223 -5.89 13.80 -22.23
CA ASP A 223 -6.59 14.16 -20.99
C ASP A 223 -7.99 14.73 -21.25
N THR A 224 -8.11 15.61 -22.24
CA THR A 224 -9.40 16.24 -22.61
C THR A 224 -10.39 15.19 -23.13
N ILE A 225 -9.93 14.30 -24.01
CA ILE A 225 -10.76 13.23 -24.59
C ILE A 225 -11.16 12.23 -23.51
N ALA A 226 -10.21 11.76 -22.69
CA ALA A 226 -10.49 10.87 -21.56
C ALA A 226 -11.48 11.49 -20.57
N SER A 227 -11.31 12.77 -20.22
CA SER A 227 -12.20 13.49 -19.31
C SER A 227 -13.62 13.56 -19.84
N LYS A 228 -13.79 13.85 -21.14
CA LYS A 228 -15.11 13.89 -21.76
C LYS A 228 -15.78 12.52 -21.74
N ILE A 229 -15.04 11.47 -22.07
CA ILE A 229 -15.55 10.09 -22.08
C ILE A 229 -15.96 9.67 -20.66
N LEU A 230 -15.09 9.84 -19.67
CA LEU A 230 -15.38 9.50 -18.28
C LEU A 230 -16.55 10.30 -17.72
N PHE A 231 -16.69 11.58 -18.10
CA PHE A 231 -17.83 12.39 -17.70
C PHE A 231 -19.15 11.81 -18.20
N CYS A 232 -19.22 11.39 -19.47
CA CYS A 232 -20.40 10.73 -20.04
C CYS A 232 -20.70 9.39 -19.36
N LEU A 233 -19.67 8.55 -19.16
CA LEU A 233 -19.84 7.23 -18.54
C LEU A 233 -20.25 7.30 -17.06
N ASN A 234 -19.77 8.29 -16.30
CA ASN A 234 -20.14 8.50 -14.90
C ASN A 234 -21.62 8.86 -14.70
N GLN A 235 -22.31 9.34 -15.74
CA GLN A 235 -23.74 9.66 -15.66
C GLN A 235 -24.63 8.41 -15.73
N TYR A 236 -24.06 7.27 -16.10
CA TYR A 236 -24.80 6.03 -16.24
C TYR A 236 -25.35 5.55 -14.90
N LYS A 237 -26.64 5.21 -14.87
CA LYS A 237 -27.33 4.63 -13.72
C LYS A 237 -28.30 3.55 -14.20
N LYS A 238 -28.24 2.37 -13.58
CA LYS A 238 -29.19 1.27 -13.86
C LYS A 238 -29.88 0.85 -12.56
N PRO A 239 -31.21 0.68 -12.53
CA PRO A 239 -31.89 0.16 -11.35
C PRO A 239 -31.44 -1.29 -11.10
N SER A 240 -31.15 -1.61 -9.84
CA SER A 240 -30.83 -2.98 -9.45
C SER A 240 -32.11 -3.84 -9.45
N PRO A 241 -32.08 -5.06 -10.02
CA PRO A 241 -33.24 -5.95 -10.01
C PRO A 241 -33.51 -6.57 -8.63
N LEU A 242 -32.55 -6.50 -7.70
CA LEU A 242 -32.66 -7.07 -6.35
C LEU A 242 -32.90 -6.02 -5.26
N THR A 243 -32.66 -4.74 -5.55
CA THR A 243 -32.75 -3.65 -4.57
C THR A 243 -33.34 -2.40 -5.24
N ASP A 244 -34.16 -1.61 -4.54
CA ASP A 244 -34.68 -0.31 -5.02
C ASP A 244 -33.60 0.80 -5.15
N ARG A 245 -32.34 0.42 -5.35
CA ARG A 245 -31.19 1.32 -5.49
C ARG A 245 -30.69 1.32 -6.93
N TYR A 246 -30.23 2.49 -7.37
CA TYR A 246 -29.54 2.62 -8.65
C TYR A 246 -28.07 2.26 -8.49
N ILE A 247 -27.58 1.44 -9.41
CA ILE A 247 -26.17 1.09 -9.55
C ILE A 247 -25.51 2.20 -10.37
N SER A 248 -24.51 2.85 -9.78
CA SER A 248 -23.61 3.78 -10.45
C SER A 248 -22.24 3.13 -10.65
N ILE A 249 -21.54 3.54 -11.71
CA ILE A 249 -20.24 2.98 -12.08
C ILE A 249 -19.21 4.09 -12.00
N SER A 250 -18.02 3.78 -11.49
CA SER A 250 -16.89 4.70 -11.38
C SER A 250 -15.79 4.31 -12.37
N PRO A 251 -15.91 4.69 -13.65
CA PRO A 251 -14.87 4.45 -14.65
C PRO A 251 -13.63 5.31 -14.38
N HIS A 252 -12.48 4.77 -14.72
CA HIS A 252 -11.17 5.44 -14.67
C HIS A 252 -10.39 5.12 -15.95
N ALA A 253 -9.48 6.01 -16.33
CA ALA A 253 -8.73 5.90 -17.57
C ALA A 253 -7.23 6.08 -17.37
N GLY A 254 -6.46 5.36 -18.17
CA GLY A 254 -5.02 5.51 -18.32
C GLY A 254 -4.65 5.67 -19.79
N TYR A 255 -3.63 6.45 -20.10
CA TYR A 255 -3.17 6.57 -21.49
C TYR A 255 -1.65 6.54 -21.64
N ALA A 256 -1.18 6.09 -22.79
CA ALA A 256 0.24 6.10 -23.16
C ALA A 256 0.41 6.53 -24.63
N ILE A 257 1.50 7.23 -24.94
CA ILE A 257 1.77 7.82 -26.25
C ILE A 257 3.02 7.21 -26.88
N TYR A 258 2.87 6.65 -28.07
CA TYR A 258 3.98 6.22 -28.93
C TYR A 258 4.43 7.37 -29.85
N PRO A 259 5.74 7.61 -30.04
CA PRO A 259 6.90 6.95 -29.41
C PRO A 259 7.40 7.64 -28.13
N GLN A 260 6.71 8.67 -27.64
CA GLN A 260 7.17 9.54 -26.55
C GLN A 260 7.41 8.81 -25.23
N ASP A 261 6.52 7.87 -24.89
CA ASP A 261 6.55 7.12 -23.65
C ASP A 261 7.35 5.81 -23.78
N MET A 262 8.11 5.62 -24.87
CA MET A 262 8.92 4.41 -25.11
C MET A 262 10.40 4.65 -24.80
N ASP A 263 11.05 3.65 -24.20
CA ASP A 263 12.49 3.67 -23.93
C ASP A 263 13.29 3.56 -25.23
N ARG A 264 13.95 4.65 -25.63
CA ARG A 264 14.76 4.71 -26.86
C ARG A 264 16.02 3.84 -26.82
N THR A 265 16.40 3.34 -25.65
CA THR A 265 17.66 2.63 -25.40
C THR A 265 17.57 1.12 -25.63
N LYS A 266 16.37 0.52 -25.55
CA LYS A 266 16.17 -0.93 -25.71
C LYS A 266 15.75 -1.26 -27.15
N LYS A 267 16.55 -2.04 -27.87
CA LYS A 267 16.12 -2.67 -29.12
C LYS A 267 15.17 -3.82 -28.78
N VAL A 268 13.87 -3.57 -28.88
CA VAL A 268 12.83 -4.60 -28.65
C VAL A 268 12.20 -5.02 -29.97
N THR A 269 11.58 -6.20 -30.04
CA THR A 269 10.87 -6.68 -31.24
C THR A 269 9.53 -5.96 -31.42
N MET A 270 8.91 -5.98 -32.60
CA MET A 270 7.66 -5.23 -32.83
C MET A 270 6.51 -5.66 -31.90
N ASP A 271 6.30 -6.96 -31.73
CA ASP A 271 5.26 -7.51 -30.84
C ASP A 271 5.43 -7.03 -29.39
N THR A 272 6.66 -6.82 -28.96
CA THR A 272 6.94 -6.31 -27.61
C THR A 272 6.64 -4.81 -27.48
N HIS A 273 6.72 -4.01 -28.54
CA HIS A 273 6.36 -2.58 -28.49
C HIS A 273 4.85 -2.38 -28.30
N VAL A 274 4.04 -3.19 -29.00
CA VAL A 274 2.58 -3.13 -28.95
C VAL A 274 2.06 -3.57 -27.58
N ASN A 275 2.56 -4.68 -27.06
CA ASN A 275 2.21 -5.14 -25.72
C ASN A 275 2.71 -4.17 -24.65
N LEU A 276 3.88 -3.55 -24.85
CA LEU A 276 4.42 -2.58 -23.90
C LEU A 276 3.56 -1.31 -23.83
N ILE A 277 3.11 -0.74 -24.95
CA ILE A 277 2.25 0.46 -24.89
C ILE A 277 0.89 0.18 -24.24
N LEU A 278 0.30 -0.99 -24.54
CA LEU A 278 -0.93 -1.44 -23.88
C LEU A 278 -0.71 -1.61 -22.37
N HIS A 279 0.39 -2.24 -21.97
CA HIS A 279 0.75 -2.43 -20.58
C HIS A 279 0.94 -1.08 -19.86
N LYS A 280 1.67 -0.14 -20.47
CA LYS A 280 1.89 1.22 -19.95
C LYS A 280 0.58 1.99 -19.75
N ALA A 281 -0.32 1.96 -20.73
CA ALA A 281 -1.64 2.58 -20.58
C ALA A 281 -2.48 1.91 -19.48
N GLY A 282 -2.36 0.58 -19.32
CA GLY A 282 -3.05 -0.19 -18.29
C GLY A 282 -2.56 0.15 -16.88
N LEU A 283 -1.24 0.25 -16.69
CA LEU A 283 -0.62 0.64 -15.42
C LEU A 283 -1.01 2.07 -15.03
N ALA A 284 -1.10 2.97 -16.00
CA ALA A 284 -1.64 4.30 -15.78
C ALA A 284 -3.11 4.26 -15.30
N ALA A 285 -3.95 3.40 -15.88
CA ALA A 285 -5.34 3.25 -15.47
C ALA A 285 -5.46 2.70 -14.03
N GLU A 286 -4.66 1.69 -13.67
CA GLU A 286 -4.62 1.15 -12.30
C GLU A 286 -4.22 2.21 -11.28
N THR A 287 -3.22 3.02 -11.61
CA THR A 287 -2.79 4.13 -10.76
C THR A 287 -3.90 5.17 -10.62
N ALA A 288 -4.63 5.50 -11.71
CA ALA A 288 -5.79 6.38 -11.64
C ALA A 288 -6.91 5.82 -10.72
N TYR A 289 -7.10 4.50 -10.69
CA TYR A 289 -8.06 3.86 -9.79
C TYR A 289 -7.68 3.98 -8.31
N SER A 290 -6.41 3.71 -7.97
CA SER A 290 -5.94 3.84 -6.57
C SER A 290 -6.19 5.26 -6.06
N ARG A 291 -5.90 6.28 -6.88
CA ARG A 291 -6.06 7.69 -6.53
C ARG A 291 -7.51 8.15 -6.35
N LEU A 292 -8.52 7.41 -6.87
CA LEU A 292 -9.94 7.75 -6.67
C LEU A 292 -10.32 7.79 -5.19
N PHE A 293 -9.77 6.89 -4.38
CA PHE A 293 -10.05 6.85 -2.94
C PHE A 293 -9.37 8.00 -2.17
N HIS A 294 -8.39 8.64 -2.80
CA HIS A 294 -7.53 9.69 -2.23
C HIS A 294 -7.79 11.07 -2.82
N GLY A 295 -8.94 11.28 -3.49
CA GLY A 295 -9.34 12.58 -4.05
C GLY A 295 -8.58 12.99 -5.32
N GLY A 296 -7.83 12.07 -5.93
CA GLY A 296 -7.10 12.31 -7.17
C GLY A 296 -7.98 12.26 -8.42
N LYS A 297 -7.39 12.61 -9.57
CA LYS A 297 -8.06 12.53 -10.87
C LYS A 297 -8.29 11.07 -11.24
N ASN A 298 -9.43 10.79 -11.86
CA ASN A 298 -9.78 9.48 -12.42
C ASN A 298 -9.10 9.19 -13.77
N ILE A 299 -8.06 9.97 -14.13
CA ILE A 299 -7.29 9.89 -15.38
C ILE A 299 -5.82 10.03 -15.04
N MET A 300 -4.99 9.22 -15.68
CA MET A 300 -3.54 9.30 -15.56
C MET A 300 -2.87 9.05 -16.92
N GLY A 301 -1.87 9.87 -17.26
CA GLY A 301 -0.97 9.60 -18.37
C GLY A 301 0.25 8.82 -17.88
N TYR A 302 0.75 7.86 -18.68
CA TYR A 302 1.92 7.06 -18.32
C TYR A 302 3.13 7.93 -17.98
N GLY A 303 3.39 8.96 -18.80
CA GLY A 303 4.49 9.89 -18.56
C GLY A 303 4.34 10.81 -17.34
N SER A 304 3.19 10.80 -16.67
CA SER A 304 2.96 11.50 -15.40
C SER A 304 3.11 10.59 -14.18
N LEU A 305 3.22 9.27 -14.37
CA LEU A 305 3.29 8.29 -13.28
C LEU A 305 4.48 8.52 -12.34
N LEU A 306 5.66 8.76 -12.91
CA LEU A 306 6.84 9.06 -12.11
C LEU A 306 6.66 10.37 -11.31
N TYR A 307 5.95 11.35 -11.86
CA TYR A 307 5.82 12.67 -11.25
C TYR A 307 4.78 12.73 -10.12
N GLU A 308 3.64 12.05 -10.29
CA GLU A 308 2.48 12.17 -9.38
C GLU A 308 1.70 10.87 -9.14
N GLY A 309 2.20 9.73 -9.65
CA GLY A 309 1.56 8.43 -9.55
C GLY A 309 2.02 7.58 -8.36
N GLY A 310 3.04 8.03 -7.62
CA GLY A 310 3.62 7.23 -6.54
C GLY A 310 2.80 7.26 -5.26
N GLU A 311 2.78 6.15 -4.54
CA GLU A 311 2.17 6.04 -3.21
C GLU A 311 3.04 5.17 -2.28
N ILE A 312 2.88 5.37 -0.98
CA ILE A 312 3.46 4.50 0.04
C ILE A 312 2.58 3.26 0.21
N CYS A 313 3.08 2.09 -0.21
CA CYS A 313 2.37 0.82 -0.10
C CYS A 313 2.53 0.19 1.29
N GLN A 314 3.70 0.37 1.91
CA GLN A 314 4.02 -0.26 3.18
C GLN A 314 5.04 0.57 3.96
N ILE A 315 4.85 0.65 5.28
CA ILE A 315 5.85 1.21 6.20
C ILE A 315 6.77 0.07 6.66
N LEU A 316 8.07 0.26 6.50
CA LEU A 316 9.10 -0.71 6.88
C LEU A 316 9.84 -0.24 8.16
N PRO A 317 10.52 -1.16 8.88
CA PRO A 317 11.43 -0.79 9.96
C PRO A 317 12.57 0.12 9.49
N LEU A 318 13.31 0.73 10.42
CA LEU A 318 14.51 1.54 10.13
C LEU A 318 14.27 2.78 9.25
N ALA A 319 13.12 3.44 9.42
CA ALA A 319 12.77 4.64 8.64
C ALA A 319 12.77 4.38 7.13
N GLN A 320 12.30 3.21 6.71
CA GLN A 320 12.12 2.85 5.31
C GLN A 320 10.65 2.73 4.96
N VAL A 321 10.33 2.90 3.68
CA VAL A 321 8.99 2.71 3.13
C VAL A 321 9.10 1.97 1.80
N ALA A 322 8.13 1.10 1.53
CA ALA A 322 7.96 0.50 0.20
C ALA A 322 6.97 1.33 -0.60
N ILE A 323 7.30 1.60 -1.85
CA ILE A 323 6.49 2.42 -2.77
C ILE A 323 6.21 1.66 -4.07
N ASN A 324 5.14 2.04 -4.76
CA ASN A 324 4.69 1.44 -6.03
C ASN A 324 5.42 1.98 -7.28
N LEU A 325 6.50 2.74 -7.12
CA LEU A 325 7.30 3.22 -8.25
C LEU A 325 8.46 2.25 -8.52
N GLY A 326 8.67 1.85 -9.78
CA GLY A 326 9.72 0.91 -10.17
C GLY A 326 10.51 1.35 -11.42
N ARG A 327 11.52 0.55 -11.81
CA ARG A 327 12.37 0.83 -12.99
C ARG A 327 11.57 0.92 -14.29
N GLU A 328 10.42 0.24 -14.38
CA GLU A 328 9.59 0.24 -15.58
C GLU A 328 9.06 1.63 -15.95
N ILE A 329 8.73 2.45 -14.96
CA ILE A 329 8.25 3.84 -15.12
C ILE A 329 9.39 4.88 -15.07
N GLY A 330 10.64 4.42 -15.11
CA GLY A 330 11.83 5.29 -15.12
C GLY A 330 12.32 5.69 -13.73
N ALA A 331 11.93 4.97 -12.67
CA ALA A 331 12.51 5.21 -11.35
C ALA A 331 13.97 4.72 -11.29
N TYR A 332 14.83 5.44 -10.58
CA TYR A 332 16.22 5.05 -10.33
C TYR A 332 16.67 5.38 -8.91
N GLU A 333 17.72 4.68 -8.47
CA GLU A 333 18.27 4.79 -7.12
C GLU A 333 18.83 6.20 -6.90
N GLY A 334 18.51 6.81 -5.76
CA GLY A 334 18.88 8.19 -5.43
C GLY A 334 17.86 9.26 -5.84
N GLN A 335 16.75 8.90 -6.50
CA GLN A 335 15.67 9.86 -6.76
C GLN A 335 14.95 10.30 -5.48
N HIS A 336 14.57 11.57 -5.43
CA HIS A 336 13.89 12.18 -4.29
C HIS A 336 12.41 12.44 -4.57
N PHE A 337 11.58 12.17 -3.57
CA PHE A 337 10.14 12.41 -3.62
C PHE A 337 9.67 13.14 -2.38
N SER A 338 8.76 14.07 -2.57
CA SER A 338 7.99 14.67 -1.48
C SER A 338 6.75 13.83 -1.19
N VAL A 339 6.41 13.69 0.08
CA VAL A 339 5.30 12.87 0.58
C VAL A 339 4.17 13.77 1.07
N TRP A 340 2.94 13.48 0.64
CA TRP A 340 1.76 14.29 0.90
C TRP A 340 0.59 13.44 1.36
N THR A 341 -0.15 13.91 2.36
CA THR A 341 -1.40 13.28 2.79
C THR A 341 -2.62 13.97 2.19
N THR A 342 -3.61 13.18 1.80
CA THR A 342 -4.90 13.66 1.27
C THR A 342 -6.08 13.37 2.22
N HIS A 343 -5.83 12.83 3.41
CA HIS A 343 -6.86 12.42 4.36
C HIS A 343 -6.91 13.31 5.60
N TYR A 344 -7.99 14.09 5.73
CA TYR A 344 -8.57 14.43 7.01
C TYR A 344 -10.08 14.21 6.95
N HIS A 345 -10.55 13.16 7.61
CA HIS A 345 -11.98 12.90 7.74
C HIS A 345 -12.53 13.87 8.81
N ASN A 346 -13.16 14.98 8.39
CA ASN A 346 -13.95 15.79 9.31
C ASN A 346 -15.42 15.31 9.24
N PRO A 347 -15.94 14.56 10.22
CA PRO A 347 -17.28 13.97 10.15
C PRO A 347 -18.43 14.99 10.19
N LYS A 348 -18.14 16.30 10.22
CA LYS A 348 -19.13 17.38 10.34
C LYS A 348 -19.24 18.33 9.15
N LYS A 349 -18.44 18.21 8.09
CA LYS A 349 -18.55 19.09 6.91
C LYS A 349 -18.26 18.33 5.61
N LEU A 350 -19.31 18.06 4.84
CA LEU A 350 -19.27 17.29 3.58
C LEU A 350 -18.83 18.10 2.34
N LYS A 351 -18.37 19.36 2.46
CA LYS A 351 -18.13 20.25 1.29
C LYS A 351 -17.05 21.34 1.48
N GLU A 352 -15.86 21.01 1.97
CA GLU A 352 -14.70 21.91 1.81
C GLU A 352 -13.55 21.13 1.12
N ASN A 353 -12.88 21.78 0.16
CA ASN A 353 -11.75 21.23 -0.57
C ASN A 353 -10.63 20.84 0.41
N HIS A 354 -10.18 19.58 0.34
CA HIS A 354 -9.09 19.08 1.15
C HIS A 354 -7.78 19.77 0.73
N ILE A 355 -7.10 20.42 1.67
CA ILE A 355 -5.77 21.00 1.42
C ILE A 355 -4.76 19.87 1.64
N PRO A 356 -3.97 19.47 0.62
CA PRO A 356 -2.94 18.45 0.79
C PRO A 356 -1.88 18.93 1.79
N ILE A 357 -1.50 18.07 2.73
CA ILE A 357 -0.50 18.37 3.76
C ILE A 357 0.80 17.68 3.39
N TYR A 358 1.88 18.46 3.29
CA TYR A 358 3.23 17.93 3.12
C TYR A 358 3.69 17.24 4.42
N LYS A 359 4.08 15.96 4.32
CA LYS A 359 4.55 15.15 5.45
C LYS A 359 6.07 14.99 5.49
N GLY A 360 6.80 15.11 4.37
CA GLY A 360 8.25 14.93 4.36
C GLY A 360 8.84 14.54 3.01
N GLU A 361 10.07 14.01 3.00
CA GLU A 361 10.79 13.57 1.82
C GLU A 361 11.35 12.16 1.99
N ILE A 362 11.40 11.42 0.88
CA ILE A 362 12.00 10.11 0.78
C ILE A 362 13.02 10.07 -0.36
N VAL A 363 14.00 9.17 -0.26
CA VAL A 363 14.96 8.88 -1.32
C VAL A 363 14.92 7.40 -1.67
N LEU A 364 14.94 7.06 -2.95
CA LEU A 364 14.92 5.66 -3.39
C LEU A 364 16.28 5.01 -3.10
N LEU A 365 16.29 3.93 -2.31
CA LEU A 365 17.50 3.15 -2.01
C LEU A 365 17.66 1.97 -2.97
N GLU A 366 16.60 1.19 -3.13
CA GLU A 366 16.59 -0.01 -3.97
C GLU A 366 15.39 0.06 -4.89
N VAL A 367 15.63 0.09 -6.20
CA VAL A 367 14.58 0.16 -7.21
C VAL A 367 14.47 -1.18 -7.92
N LYS A 368 13.35 -1.88 -7.73
CA LYS A 368 13.00 -3.12 -8.45
C LYS A 368 12.22 -2.79 -9.72
N GLU A 369 11.77 -3.80 -10.45
CA GLU A 369 11.05 -3.58 -11.72
C GLU A 369 9.75 -2.77 -11.54
N THR A 370 8.93 -3.13 -10.55
CA THR A 370 7.58 -2.57 -10.32
C THR A 370 7.41 -1.85 -8.98
N SER A 371 8.39 -1.92 -8.09
CA SER A 371 8.32 -1.33 -6.74
C SER A 371 9.71 -0.91 -6.27
N SER A 372 9.77 -0.03 -5.28
CA SER A 372 11.04 0.43 -4.70
C SER A 372 10.97 0.50 -3.19
N ILE A 373 12.14 0.38 -2.56
CA ILE A 373 12.35 0.68 -1.15
C ILE A 373 13.00 2.06 -1.08
N ALA A 374 12.40 2.93 -0.29
CA ALA A 374 12.87 4.29 -0.06
C ALA A 374 13.20 4.50 1.42
N GLU A 375 14.20 5.33 1.68
CA GLU A 375 14.53 5.80 3.03
C GLU A 375 13.83 7.13 3.28
N ILE A 376 13.30 7.28 4.49
CA ILE A 376 12.74 8.54 4.98
C ILE A 376 13.91 9.47 5.27
N VAL A 377 14.11 10.42 4.36
CA VAL A 377 15.14 11.45 4.46
C VAL A 377 14.78 12.45 5.54
N TYR A 378 13.53 12.91 5.49
CA TYR A 378 13.05 14.01 6.30
C TYR A 378 11.56 13.85 6.57
N LEU A 379 11.14 14.11 7.81
CA LEU A 379 9.73 14.31 8.15
C LEU A 379 9.51 15.80 8.39
N GLY A 380 8.60 16.39 7.63
CA GLY A 380 8.18 17.79 7.79
C GLY A 380 7.62 18.06 9.18
N ASP A 381 6.87 17.09 9.72
CA ASP A 381 6.43 17.06 11.11
C ASP A 381 6.71 15.66 11.71
N PRO A 382 7.61 15.53 12.69
CA PRO A 382 7.93 14.23 13.31
C PRO A 382 6.76 13.62 14.09
N THR A 383 5.67 14.36 14.32
CA THR A 383 4.44 13.83 14.94
C THR A 383 3.44 13.23 13.94
N GLN A 384 3.65 13.44 12.64
CA GLN A 384 2.86 12.85 11.56
C GLN A 384 3.72 11.87 10.76
N PRO A 385 3.81 10.59 11.18
CA PRO A 385 4.53 9.61 10.40
C PRO A 385 3.86 9.39 9.04
N PHE A 386 4.63 8.87 8.10
CA PHE A 386 4.07 8.40 6.85
C PHE A 386 3.09 7.25 7.09
N GLU A 387 2.02 7.26 6.32
CA GLU A 387 0.93 6.28 6.36
C GLU A 387 0.82 5.58 5.00
N ILE A 388 0.24 4.38 5.01
CA ILE A 388 -0.06 3.66 3.77
C ILE A 388 -1.10 4.48 2.99
N GLY A 389 -0.80 4.74 1.71
CA GLY A 389 -1.61 5.59 0.83
C GLY A 389 -1.20 7.06 0.80
N ASP A 390 -0.15 7.47 1.54
CA ASP A 390 0.44 8.80 1.33
C ASP A 390 1.02 8.91 -0.09
N MET A 391 0.75 10.05 -0.74
CA MET A 391 1.07 10.30 -2.15
C MET A 391 2.47 10.86 -2.33
N LEU A 392 3.12 10.48 -3.42
CA LEU A 392 4.46 10.92 -3.79
C LEU A 392 4.41 11.93 -4.94
N LEU A 393 5.21 12.98 -4.82
CA LEU A 393 5.47 13.94 -5.89
C LEU A 393 6.98 14.01 -6.13
N LEU A 394 7.41 13.75 -7.37
CA LEU A 394 8.83 13.80 -7.75
C LEU A 394 9.38 15.21 -7.51
N LEU A 395 10.54 15.28 -6.87
CA LEU A 395 11.29 16.51 -6.72
C LEU A 395 12.33 16.61 -7.84
N ASP A 396 12.42 17.78 -8.48
CA ASP A 396 13.50 18.04 -9.44
C ASP A 396 14.85 17.99 -8.71
N GLU A 397 15.91 17.53 -9.39
CA GLU A 397 17.26 17.36 -8.82
C GLU A 397 17.83 18.67 -8.23
N GLU A 398 17.36 19.84 -8.68
CA GLU A 398 17.73 21.17 -8.14
C GLU A 398 17.01 21.53 -6.81
N HIS A 399 15.99 20.77 -6.41
CA HIS A 399 15.16 21.00 -5.23
C HIS A 399 15.32 19.94 -4.13
N SER A 400 16.15 18.91 -4.34
CA SER A 400 16.58 18.00 -3.27
C SER A 400 17.49 18.73 -2.29
N LEU A 401 17.09 18.79 -1.02
CA LEU A 401 17.86 19.43 0.07
C LEU A 401 19.21 18.75 0.38
N LEU A 402 19.61 17.70 -0.38
CA LEU A 402 20.74 16.83 -0.02
C LEU A 402 21.81 16.58 -1.09
N GLN A 403 21.79 17.25 -2.23
CA GLN A 403 22.97 17.30 -3.12
C GLN A 403 23.55 18.71 -3.25
N GLU A 404 24.21 19.18 -2.18
CA GLU A 404 25.33 20.12 -2.32
C GLU A 404 26.61 19.50 -1.73
N LYS A 405 27.25 18.60 -2.49
CA LYS A 405 28.68 18.34 -2.37
C LYS A 405 29.42 18.95 -3.57
N SER A 406 29.69 20.25 -3.49
CA SER A 406 30.87 20.88 -4.09
C SER A 406 31.02 22.30 -3.52
N TYR A 407 31.86 22.39 -2.48
CA TYR A 407 32.85 23.41 -2.11
C TYR A 407 32.82 24.88 -2.64
N GLU A 408 31.77 25.41 -3.30
CA GLU A 408 31.77 26.78 -3.86
C GLU A 408 30.59 27.67 -3.45
N ARG A 409 29.75 27.27 -2.48
CA ARG A 409 28.75 28.16 -1.86
C ARG A 409 29.13 28.66 -0.46
N GLN A 410 30.42 28.89 -0.21
CA GLN A 410 30.84 29.57 1.03
C GLN A 410 30.63 31.09 1.02
N GLN A 411 30.05 31.71 -0.02
CA GLN A 411 30.00 33.18 -0.06
C GLN A 411 28.67 33.85 -0.36
N LYS A 412 27.55 33.17 -0.69
CA LYS A 412 26.27 33.89 -0.88
C LYS A 412 25.07 33.14 -0.30
N ILE A 413 24.50 33.78 0.72
CA ILE A 413 23.23 33.54 1.43
C ILE A 413 23.31 32.57 2.63
N LYS A 414 24.08 32.97 3.67
CA LYS A 414 23.84 32.56 5.06
C LYS A 414 22.76 33.47 5.68
N THR A 415 21.49 33.21 5.40
CA THR A 415 20.40 33.76 6.24
C THR A 415 19.55 32.59 6.70
N HIS A 416 19.80 32.13 7.92
CA HIS A 416 18.93 31.15 8.58
C HIS A 416 17.49 31.65 8.53
N LYS A 417 16.56 30.81 8.08
CA LYS A 417 15.15 31.22 8.01
C LYS A 417 14.52 31.11 9.40
N LEU A 418 13.76 32.13 9.75
CA LEU A 418 12.99 32.16 11.00
C LEU A 418 11.56 31.68 10.72
N ASP A 419 11.00 30.93 11.66
CA ASP A 419 9.59 30.60 11.68
C ASP A 419 8.79 31.90 11.85
N PRO A 420 7.88 32.24 10.91
CA PRO A 420 7.12 33.50 10.95
C PRO A 420 6.20 33.61 12.19
N THR A 421 5.88 32.50 12.85
CA THR A 421 4.99 32.50 14.02
C THR A 421 5.72 32.74 15.33
N THR A 422 6.88 32.12 15.53
CA THR A 422 7.65 32.17 16.78
C THR A 422 8.84 33.12 16.74
N GLY A 423 9.34 33.46 15.55
CA GLY A 423 10.59 34.19 15.38
C GLY A 423 11.84 33.37 15.72
N LEU A 424 11.70 32.07 15.98
CA LEU A 424 12.79 31.13 16.24
C LEU A 424 13.27 30.48 14.93
N LEU A 425 14.40 29.78 14.96
CA LEU A 425 14.90 29.04 13.80
C LEU A 425 13.91 27.94 13.40
N GLN A 426 13.77 27.68 12.10
CA GLN A 426 13.08 26.46 11.63
C GLN A 426 13.88 25.21 12.03
N HIS A 427 13.25 24.03 12.03
CA HIS A 427 13.89 22.78 12.47
C HIS A 427 15.26 22.54 11.80
N PHE A 428 15.32 22.62 10.47
CA PHE A 428 16.56 22.45 9.71
C PHE A 428 17.60 23.54 10.02
N ASP A 429 17.18 24.80 10.10
CA ASP A 429 18.04 25.94 10.46
C ASP A 429 18.59 25.82 11.90
N PHE A 430 17.82 25.23 12.81
CA PHE A 430 18.27 24.93 14.16
C PHE A 430 19.33 23.83 14.17
N VAL A 431 19.09 22.71 13.48
CA VAL A 431 20.04 21.58 13.42
C VAL A 431 21.35 22.00 12.75
N THR A 432 21.28 22.78 11.68
CA THR A 432 22.47 23.32 11.00
C THR A 432 23.23 24.27 11.92
N LYS A 433 22.57 25.24 12.57
CA LYS A 433 23.23 26.14 13.53
C LYS A 433 23.78 25.39 14.74
N PHE A 434 23.07 24.40 15.26
CA PHE A 434 23.56 23.50 16.31
C PHE A 434 24.85 22.80 15.88
N SER A 435 24.89 22.28 14.64
CA SER A 435 26.07 21.60 14.10
C SER A 435 27.30 22.49 13.96
N GLU A 436 27.11 23.78 13.70
CA GLU A 436 28.19 24.78 13.67
C GLU A 436 28.62 25.20 15.09
N SER A 437 27.67 25.31 16.02
CA SER A 437 27.90 25.86 17.36
C SER A 437 28.47 24.87 18.36
N TYR A 438 28.04 23.60 18.37
CA TYR A 438 28.47 22.65 19.42
C TYR A 438 30.00 22.45 19.46
N ARG A 439 30.68 22.64 18.32
CA ARG A 439 32.15 22.50 18.21
C ARG A 439 32.92 23.57 18.98
N LYS A 440 32.28 24.69 19.30
CA LYS A 440 32.90 25.82 20.00
C LYS A 440 32.90 25.66 21.51
N TYR A 441 32.06 24.77 22.05
CA TYR A 441 31.83 24.65 23.48
C TYR A 441 32.30 23.30 24.01
N THR A 442 32.94 23.32 25.18
CA THR A 442 33.35 22.10 25.89
C THR A 442 32.19 21.47 26.65
N GLN A 443 31.19 22.27 27.03
CA GLN A 443 29.96 21.86 27.70
C GLN A 443 28.77 22.65 27.14
N PHE A 444 27.65 21.97 26.93
CA PHE A 444 26.40 22.60 26.50
C PHE A 444 25.21 21.74 26.92
N SER A 445 24.02 22.34 26.91
CA SER A 445 22.77 21.66 27.24
C SER A 445 21.70 21.97 26.20
N LEU A 446 20.86 20.98 25.91
CA LEU A 446 19.67 21.11 25.08
C LEU A 446 18.43 20.94 25.95
N ALA A 447 17.41 21.75 25.69
CA ALA A 447 16.10 21.61 26.32
C ALA A 447 15.01 21.59 25.24
N ILE A 448 14.23 20.51 25.18
CA ILE A 448 13.04 20.41 24.34
C ILE A 448 11.81 20.61 25.22
N ILE A 449 10.99 21.60 24.88
CA ILE A 449 9.71 21.89 25.51
C ILE A 449 8.62 21.36 24.59
N HIS A 450 7.69 20.61 25.15
CA HIS A 450 6.52 20.07 24.47
C HIS A 450 5.25 20.51 25.17
N THR A 451 4.24 20.89 24.40
CA THR A 451 2.92 21.24 24.90
C THR A 451 1.96 20.08 24.67
N ALA A 452 1.49 19.49 25.77
CA ALA A 452 0.41 18.53 25.74
C ALA A 452 -0.88 19.25 26.13
N ASN A 453 -1.94 19.13 25.34
CA ASN A 453 -3.25 19.63 25.71
C ASN A 453 -4.20 18.45 25.90
N LYS A 454 -4.67 18.23 27.14
CA LYS A 454 -5.62 17.15 27.48
C LYS A 454 -7.04 17.39 26.95
N THR A 455 -7.35 18.57 26.39
CA THR A 455 -8.71 18.97 26.02
C THR A 455 -8.84 19.32 24.54
N LEU A 456 -8.52 18.44 23.59
CA LEU A 456 -8.53 18.79 22.17
C LEU A 456 -9.18 17.75 21.27
N ASN A 457 -10.50 17.67 21.31
CA ASN A 457 -11.28 17.13 20.19
C ASN A 457 -11.69 18.22 19.18
N SER A 458 -11.26 19.49 19.35
CA SER A 458 -11.64 20.59 18.46
C SER A 458 -10.86 21.91 18.69
N THR A 459 -9.58 22.01 18.33
CA THR A 459 -8.94 23.35 18.23
C THR A 459 -8.32 23.61 16.88
N SER A 460 -8.47 24.86 16.42
CA SER A 460 -7.87 25.38 15.22
C SER A 460 -6.34 25.50 15.39
N GLN A 461 -5.60 25.26 14.31
CA GLN A 461 -4.16 25.45 14.20
C GLN A 461 -3.70 26.85 14.68
N GLU A 462 -4.58 27.84 14.57
CA GLU A 462 -4.37 29.23 15.02
C GLU A 462 -4.18 29.33 16.54
N GLN A 463 -4.93 28.56 17.34
CA GLN A 463 -4.80 28.56 18.80
C GLN A 463 -3.48 27.91 19.25
N ILE A 464 -3.09 26.81 18.60
CA ILE A 464 -1.79 26.16 18.85
C ILE A 464 -0.64 27.12 18.55
N ASN A 465 -0.69 27.79 17.39
CA ASN A 465 0.32 28.79 17.01
C ASN A 465 0.36 29.98 17.99
N HIS A 466 -0.79 30.42 18.52
CA HIS A 466 -0.84 31.45 19.55
C HIS A 466 -0.13 31.02 20.83
N TYR A 467 -0.43 29.83 21.35
CA TYR A 467 0.21 29.32 22.56
C TYR A 467 1.72 29.10 22.38
N ILE A 468 2.13 28.52 21.26
CA ILE A 468 3.55 28.28 20.96
C ILE A 468 4.31 29.61 20.81
N LYS A 469 3.70 30.63 20.23
CA LYS A 469 4.26 31.99 20.19
C LYS A 469 4.41 32.58 21.59
N GLU A 470 3.40 32.47 22.45
CA GLU A 470 3.49 32.97 23.84
C GLU A 470 4.57 32.25 24.66
N ILE A 471 4.67 30.93 24.50
CA ILE A 471 5.69 30.12 25.16
C ILE A 471 7.07 30.53 24.66
N ALA A 472 7.26 30.72 23.35
CA ALA A 472 8.52 31.18 22.78
C ALA A 472 8.96 32.53 23.37
N VAL A 473 8.04 33.50 23.47
CA VAL A 473 8.30 34.82 24.07
C VAL A 473 8.70 34.69 25.55
N LYS A 474 7.96 33.90 26.33
CA LYS A 474 8.26 33.70 27.76
C LYS A 474 9.58 32.97 27.99
N CYS A 475 9.90 31.98 27.15
CA CYS A 475 11.20 31.30 27.17
C CYS A 475 12.34 32.27 26.84
N HIS A 476 12.16 33.13 25.84
CA HIS A 476 13.17 34.13 25.50
C HIS A 476 13.41 35.14 26.64
N LEU A 477 12.34 35.65 27.28
CA LEU A 477 12.44 36.57 28.40
C LEU A 477 13.08 35.94 29.64
N LEU A 478 12.76 34.68 29.93
CA LEU A 478 13.31 33.97 31.10
C LEU A 478 14.76 33.52 30.87
N ASN A 479 15.12 33.14 29.64
CA ASN A 479 16.49 32.75 29.32
C ASN A 479 17.48 33.94 29.33
N ASN A 480 17.02 35.18 29.15
CA ASN A 480 17.86 36.37 29.38
C ASN A 480 18.35 36.50 30.83
N ASN A 481 17.69 35.83 31.79
CA ASN A 481 18.12 35.80 33.19
C ASN A 481 19.20 34.74 33.48
N LEU A 482 19.49 33.83 32.54
CA LEU A 482 20.48 32.75 32.73
C LEU A 482 21.93 33.19 32.48
N ASN A 483 22.21 34.47 32.15
CA ASN A 483 23.54 34.96 31.77
C ASN A 483 24.21 34.09 30.66
N ASP A 484 23.40 33.46 29.81
CA ASP A 484 23.86 32.59 28.74
C ASP A 484 24.21 33.44 27.50
N SER A 485 25.49 33.47 27.13
CA SER A 485 26.01 34.44 26.17
C SER A 485 25.63 34.19 24.70
N GLU A 486 25.26 32.94 24.35
CA GLU A 486 24.86 32.54 22.98
C GLU A 486 23.67 31.57 22.98
N LEU A 487 22.60 31.87 23.72
CA LEU A 487 21.34 31.13 23.63
C LEU A 487 20.70 31.29 22.24
N PHE A 488 20.30 30.17 21.63
CA PHE A 488 19.36 30.20 20.50
C PHE A 488 18.33 29.08 20.57
N GLY A 489 17.13 29.35 20.02
CA GLY A 489 16.02 28.41 19.98
C GLY A 489 15.54 28.15 18.56
N GLY A 490 14.88 27.01 18.40
CA GLY A 490 14.24 26.59 17.16
C GLY A 490 12.87 25.99 17.41
N ARG A 491 12.02 26.00 16.38
CA ARG A 491 10.80 25.21 16.37
C ARG A 491 11.16 23.78 16.02
N PHE A 492 10.96 22.87 16.98
CA PHE A 492 11.30 21.45 16.84
C PHE A 492 10.16 20.65 16.20
N ALA A 493 8.90 20.99 16.53
CA ALA A 493 7.68 20.43 15.95
C ALA A 493 6.51 21.43 16.06
N LEU A 494 5.28 21.07 15.66
CA LEU A 494 4.10 21.94 15.78
C LEU A 494 3.89 22.45 17.21
N ASN A 495 4.04 21.55 18.19
CA ASN A 495 3.81 21.79 19.63
C ASN A 495 5.10 21.76 20.45
N SER A 496 6.27 21.82 19.79
CA SER A 496 7.55 21.66 20.48
C SER A 496 8.57 22.70 20.08
N LEU A 497 9.27 23.24 21.07
CA LEU A 497 10.37 24.17 20.92
C LEU A 497 11.65 23.53 21.45
N ILE A 498 12.80 23.85 20.85
CA ILE A 498 14.11 23.39 21.32
C ILE A 498 15.02 24.58 21.57
N PHE A 499 15.80 24.53 22.64
CA PHE A 499 16.74 25.58 23.02
C PHE A 499 18.13 25.00 23.27
N PHE A 500 19.15 25.70 22.77
CA PHE A 500 20.55 25.43 23.01
C PHE A 500 21.09 26.42 24.04
N HIS A 501 21.69 25.88 25.10
CA HIS A 501 22.25 26.62 26.23
C HIS A 501 23.75 26.36 26.35
N THR A 502 24.54 27.41 26.62
CA THR A 502 26.01 27.31 26.77
C THR A 502 26.40 27.28 28.24
N ASN A 503 27.34 26.40 28.61
CA ASN A 503 27.95 26.34 29.94
C ASN A 503 26.98 26.27 31.15
N THR A 504 25.75 25.79 30.96
CA THR A 504 24.74 25.64 32.04
C THR A 504 24.68 24.19 32.55
N GLN A 505 24.75 24.04 33.87
CA GLN A 505 24.59 22.74 34.54
C GLN A 505 23.14 22.24 34.43
N PRO A 506 22.91 20.93 34.24
CA PRO A 506 21.59 20.37 34.03
C PRO A 506 20.63 20.60 35.22
N GLU A 507 21.13 20.65 36.46
CA GLU A 507 20.33 20.91 37.66
C GLU A 507 19.79 22.35 37.70
N SER A 508 20.59 23.30 37.21
CA SER A 508 20.19 24.70 37.10
C SER A 508 19.07 24.86 36.06
N LEU A 509 19.23 24.21 34.90
CA LEU A 509 18.20 24.19 33.87
C LEU A 509 16.93 23.47 34.34
N TYR A 510 17.05 22.39 35.11
CA TYR A 510 15.91 21.71 35.70
C TYR A 510 15.10 22.65 36.60
N ALA A 511 15.74 23.34 37.54
CA ALA A 511 15.06 24.30 38.42
C ALA A 511 14.41 25.44 37.61
N HIS A 512 15.11 25.91 36.57
CA HIS A 512 14.63 26.98 35.70
C HIS A 512 13.39 26.57 34.89
N TYR A 513 13.45 25.44 34.20
CA TYR A 513 12.33 24.92 33.40
C TYR A 513 11.17 24.44 34.26
N THR A 514 11.43 24.03 35.50
CA THR A 514 10.38 23.74 36.49
C THR A 514 9.62 25.01 36.86
N ALA A 515 10.31 26.10 37.19
CA ALA A 515 9.70 27.39 37.48
C ALA A 515 8.94 27.95 36.26
N LEU A 516 9.52 27.84 35.06
CA LEU A 516 8.88 28.24 33.80
C LEU A 516 7.62 27.41 33.53
N SER A 517 7.70 26.09 33.68
CA SER A 517 6.57 25.19 33.46
C SER A 517 5.41 25.54 34.40
N THR A 518 5.69 25.77 35.68
CA THR A 518 4.63 26.12 36.66
C THR A 518 3.98 27.46 36.35
N LYS A 519 4.77 28.49 36.01
CA LYS A 519 4.27 29.82 35.65
C LYS A 519 3.38 29.77 34.40
N ILE A 520 3.84 29.11 33.34
CA ILE A 520 3.06 29.01 32.09
C ILE A 520 1.80 28.15 32.30
N SER A 521 1.89 27.06 33.07
CA SER A 521 0.71 26.26 33.39
C SER A 521 -0.34 27.05 34.18
N GLN A 522 0.07 27.95 35.08
CA GLN A 522 -0.87 28.83 35.81
C GLN A 522 -1.48 29.92 34.93
N GLU A 523 -0.70 30.53 34.03
CA GLU A 523 -1.16 31.65 33.21
C GLU A 523 -1.99 31.20 31.99
N LEU A 524 -1.61 30.09 31.34
CA LEU A 524 -2.23 29.64 30.09
C LEU A 524 -3.11 28.39 30.23
N ASN A 525 -3.16 27.79 31.43
CA ASN A 525 -3.89 26.54 31.70
C ASN A 525 -3.48 25.38 30.77
N ILE A 526 -2.18 25.29 30.45
CA ILE A 526 -1.59 24.28 29.55
C ILE A 526 -0.61 23.41 30.33
N THR A 527 -0.59 22.11 30.05
CA THR A 527 0.44 21.20 30.57
C THR A 527 1.69 21.23 29.68
N LEU A 528 2.81 21.64 30.27
CA LEU A 528 4.12 21.59 29.61
C LEU A 528 4.91 20.38 30.07
N SER A 529 5.69 19.83 29.14
CA SER A 529 6.68 18.79 29.40
C SER A 529 8.02 19.21 28.84
N VAL A 530 9.09 19.04 29.61
CA VAL A 530 10.43 19.49 29.21
C VAL A 530 11.43 18.36 29.37
N GLY A 531 12.11 18.00 28.27
CA GLY A 531 13.27 17.10 28.28
C GLY A 531 14.56 17.91 28.23
N ILE A 532 15.53 17.58 29.10
CA ILE A 532 16.82 18.26 29.18
C ILE A 532 17.94 17.23 28.99
N ALA A 533 18.90 17.49 28.11
CA ALA A 533 20.13 16.69 27.97
C ALA A 533 21.37 17.58 27.95
N TYR A 534 22.51 17.03 28.33
CA TYR A 534 23.75 17.79 28.50
C TYR A 534 24.97 17.06 27.94
N TRP A 535 25.98 17.84 27.54
CA TRP A 535 27.28 17.40 27.07
C TRP A 535 28.38 17.85 28.04
N PRO A 536 29.38 17.01 28.37
CA PRO A 536 29.53 15.60 28.02
C PRO A 536 28.69 14.65 28.90
N PHE A 537 28.21 13.56 28.30
CA PHE A 537 27.53 12.47 29.01
C PHE A 537 28.08 11.11 28.57
N LEU A 538 28.67 10.37 29.51
CA LEU A 538 29.34 9.08 29.26
C LEU A 538 30.30 9.14 28.05
N THR A 539 30.17 8.20 27.12
CA THR A 539 30.99 8.04 25.90
C THR A 539 30.25 8.46 24.64
N LEU A 540 29.15 9.21 24.76
CA LEU A 540 28.33 9.64 23.62
C LEU A 540 29.07 10.67 22.76
N GLN A 541 28.58 10.97 21.57
CA GLN A 541 29.07 12.08 20.74
C GLN A 541 28.24 13.35 20.98
N PRO A 542 28.79 14.55 20.73
CA PRO A 542 28.03 15.81 20.85
C PRO A 542 26.72 15.83 20.05
N LEU A 543 26.71 15.19 18.87
CA LEU A 543 25.52 15.09 18.01
C LEU A 543 24.41 14.22 18.63
N ASP A 544 24.76 13.23 19.46
CA ASP A 544 23.80 12.32 20.08
C ASP A 544 22.94 13.02 21.14
N ILE A 545 23.35 14.21 21.62
CA ILE A 545 22.66 14.96 22.66
C ILE A 545 21.27 15.41 22.23
N LEU A 546 21.04 15.62 20.93
CA LEU A 546 19.71 15.91 20.40
C LEU A 546 18.75 14.74 20.62
N GLU A 547 19.21 13.51 20.34
CA GLU A 547 18.45 12.29 20.59
C GLU A 547 18.31 12.00 22.09
N CYS A 548 19.35 12.29 22.90
CA CYS A 548 19.27 12.21 24.36
C CYS A 548 18.21 13.15 24.93
N CYS A 549 18.10 14.36 24.37
CA CYS A 549 17.09 15.34 24.77
C CYS A 549 15.67 14.83 24.47
N ARG A 550 15.49 14.17 23.32
CA ARG A 550 14.23 13.50 22.96
C ARG A 550 13.88 12.37 23.95
N LYS A 551 14.86 11.54 24.33
CA LYS A 551 14.68 10.48 25.36
C LYS A 551 14.34 11.06 26.73
N ALA A 552 14.97 12.18 27.11
CA ALA A 552 14.64 12.90 28.34
C ALA A 552 13.21 13.43 28.33
N LEU A 553 12.70 13.86 27.17
CA LEU A 553 11.30 14.29 27.02
C LEU A 553 10.32 13.12 27.20
N GLU A 554 10.63 11.94 26.63
CA GLU A 554 9.83 10.73 26.85
C GLU A 554 9.74 10.38 28.34
N TYR A 555 10.86 10.49 29.05
CA TYR A 555 10.88 10.35 30.51
C TYR A 555 10.04 11.42 31.21
N ALA A 556 10.19 12.69 30.83
CA ALA A 556 9.46 13.81 31.42
C ALA A 556 7.95 13.64 31.35
N LEU A 557 7.44 13.09 30.24
CA LEU A 557 6.00 12.82 30.03
C LEU A 557 5.40 11.81 31.01
N LEU A 558 6.24 10.97 31.64
CA LEU A 558 5.81 9.98 32.64
C LEU A 558 5.87 10.51 34.09
N LEU A 559 6.46 11.69 34.30
CA LEU A 559 6.60 12.30 35.63
C LEU A 559 5.32 13.03 36.06
N PRO A 560 5.07 13.21 37.37
CA PRO A 560 4.00 14.08 37.83
C PRO A 560 4.27 15.55 37.44
N PRO A 561 3.22 16.40 37.36
CA PRO A 561 3.41 17.82 37.10
C PRO A 561 4.22 18.48 38.22
N PRO A 562 5.20 19.35 37.90
CA PRO A 562 5.62 19.77 36.57
C PRO A 562 6.47 18.71 35.85
N HIS A 563 6.12 18.40 34.60
CA HIS A 563 6.68 17.31 33.81
C HIS A 563 8.07 17.67 33.24
N VAL A 564 9.09 17.80 34.09
CA VAL A 564 10.47 18.14 33.68
C VAL A 564 11.37 16.95 33.93
N GLY A 565 12.07 16.47 32.89
CA GLY A 565 12.95 15.30 32.96
C GLY A 565 14.35 15.62 32.46
N ILE A 566 15.36 15.19 33.21
CA ILE A 566 16.77 15.24 32.80
C ILE A 566 17.16 13.89 32.20
N PHE A 567 17.97 13.91 31.15
CA PHE A 567 18.59 12.72 30.57
C PHE A 567 19.50 12.06 31.60
N ASN A 568 19.09 10.90 32.10
CA ASN A 568 19.78 10.13 33.11
C ASN A 568 19.55 8.62 32.90
N SER A 569 19.98 7.79 33.85
CA SER A 569 19.81 6.33 33.77
C SER A 569 18.35 5.88 33.60
N LEU A 570 17.37 6.62 34.16
CA LEU A 570 15.94 6.32 34.02
C LEU A 570 15.43 6.64 32.62
N ALA A 571 15.85 7.77 32.04
CA ALA A 571 15.50 8.12 30.66
C ALA A 571 16.04 7.10 29.66
N ILE A 572 17.27 6.60 29.88
CA ILE A 572 17.85 5.53 29.06
C ILE A 572 17.07 4.22 29.27
N ASN A 573 16.72 3.87 30.52
CA ASN A 573 15.94 2.68 30.83
C ASN A 573 14.58 2.65 30.10
N ILE A 574 13.84 3.77 30.12
CA ILE A 574 12.55 3.88 29.43
C ILE A 574 12.72 3.73 27.92
N SER A 575 13.80 4.30 27.36
CA SER A 575 14.12 4.14 25.94
C SER A 575 14.41 2.67 25.59
N ALA A 576 15.13 1.96 26.46
CA ALA A 576 15.42 0.54 26.31
C ALA A 576 14.16 -0.34 26.42
N ASP A 577 13.27 -0.05 27.39
CA ASP A 577 11.97 -0.72 27.54
C ASP A 577 11.13 -0.59 26.25
N LYS A 578 11.13 0.60 25.63
CA LYS A 578 10.45 0.85 24.35
C LYS A 578 11.02 0.01 23.21
N LYS A 579 12.35 -0.14 23.12
CA LYS A 579 13.00 -1.00 22.11
C LYS A 579 12.70 -2.47 22.34
N HIS A 580 12.72 -2.91 23.59
CA HIS A 580 12.37 -4.28 23.97
C HIS A 580 10.92 -4.62 23.55
N CYS A 581 9.97 -3.74 23.81
CA CYS A 581 8.57 -3.91 23.38
C CYS A 581 8.38 -3.97 21.85
N ARG A 582 9.30 -3.39 21.07
CA ARG A 582 9.30 -3.46 19.59
C ARG A 582 9.98 -4.73 19.05
N GLY A 583 10.53 -5.57 19.92
CA GLY A 583 11.27 -6.78 19.54
C GLY A 583 12.75 -6.53 19.20
N ASP A 584 13.24 -5.30 19.31
CA ASP A 584 14.66 -4.99 19.10
C ASP A 584 15.47 -5.27 20.39
N LEU A 585 15.74 -6.55 20.59
CA LEU A 585 16.36 -7.06 21.80
C LEU A 585 17.82 -6.62 21.96
N PHE A 586 18.59 -6.61 20.87
CA PHE A 586 20.01 -6.25 20.91
C PHE A 586 20.22 -4.78 21.25
N SER A 587 19.46 -3.88 20.60
CA SER A 587 19.55 -2.45 20.92
C SER A 587 19.05 -2.13 22.34
N ALA A 588 18.08 -2.89 22.85
CA ALA A 588 17.61 -2.75 24.23
C ALA A 588 18.71 -3.15 25.23
N ILE A 589 19.41 -4.27 25.00
CA ILE A 589 20.53 -4.71 25.85
C ILE A 589 21.62 -3.64 25.93
N GLU A 590 22.01 -3.05 24.81
CA GLU A 590 23.04 -1.99 24.79
C GLU A 590 22.58 -0.75 25.55
N GLU A 591 21.31 -0.35 25.44
CA GLU A 591 20.80 0.78 26.23
C GLU A 591 20.66 0.46 27.71
N TYR A 592 20.27 -0.74 28.13
CA TYR A 592 20.29 -1.09 29.56
C TYR A 592 21.72 -1.08 30.13
N LYS A 593 22.71 -1.55 29.36
CA LYS A 593 24.12 -1.44 29.76
C LYS A 593 24.53 0.03 29.92
N LEU A 594 24.15 0.90 28.98
CA LEU A 594 24.39 2.35 29.09
C LEU A 594 23.67 2.96 30.30
N ALA A 595 22.45 2.54 30.60
CA ALA A 595 21.72 2.98 31.80
C ALA A 595 22.45 2.59 33.09
N LEU A 596 23.03 1.38 33.14
CA LEU A 596 23.82 0.90 34.27
C LEU A 596 25.22 1.52 34.35
N LEU A 597 25.78 1.98 33.22
CA LEU A 597 27.00 2.80 33.21
C LEU A 597 26.72 4.20 33.78
N ALA A 598 25.55 4.78 33.46
CA ALA A 598 25.10 6.06 34.03
C ALA A 598 24.80 5.94 35.53
N ASP A 599 24.13 4.86 35.94
CA ASP A 599 23.83 4.58 37.34
C ASP A 599 23.87 3.06 37.60
N LYS A 600 24.95 2.62 38.22
CA LYS A 600 25.15 1.22 38.60
C LYS A 600 24.10 0.71 39.59
N ASN A 601 23.38 1.58 40.30
CA ASN A 601 22.38 1.21 41.29
C ASN A 601 20.95 1.17 40.72
N ASN A 602 20.77 1.41 39.41
CA ASN A 602 19.46 1.31 38.77
C ASN A 602 18.99 -0.17 38.73
N ALA A 603 18.24 -0.56 39.77
CA ALA A 603 17.73 -1.92 39.94
C ALA A 603 16.78 -2.33 38.81
N LEU A 604 15.96 -1.40 38.30
CA LEU A 604 15.00 -1.65 37.23
C LEU A 604 15.69 -1.95 35.91
N ALA A 605 16.68 -1.13 35.50
CA ALA A 605 17.48 -1.40 34.31
C ALA A 605 18.24 -2.73 34.41
N ARG A 606 18.75 -3.06 35.60
CA ARG A 606 19.42 -4.35 35.82
C ARG A 606 18.45 -5.53 35.72
N ASN A 607 17.25 -5.40 36.27
CA ASN A 607 16.20 -6.40 36.10
C ASN A 607 15.81 -6.56 34.62
N SER A 608 15.54 -5.46 33.90
CA SER A 608 15.17 -5.52 32.48
C SER A 608 16.30 -6.08 31.60
N LEU A 609 17.57 -5.79 31.90
CA LEU A 609 18.72 -6.43 31.26
C LEU A 609 18.72 -7.95 31.50
N GLY A 610 18.46 -8.38 32.74
CA GLY A 610 18.31 -9.79 33.09
C GLY A 610 17.19 -10.48 32.30
N VAL A 611 16.05 -9.81 32.09
CA VAL A 611 14.95 -10.32 31.26
C VAL A 611 15.40 -10.53 29.81
N CYS A 612 16.12 -9.57 29.24
CA CYS A 612 16.64 -9.69 27.88
C CYS A 612 17.61 -10.86 27.73
N ILE A 613 18.56 -10.99 28.66
CA ILE A 613 19.55 -12.08 28.68
C ILE A 613 18.86 -13.45 28.86
N ALA A 614 17.83 -13.52 29.71
CA ALA A 614 17.03 -14.75 29.89
C ALA A 614 16.27 -15.13 28.62
N SER A 615 15.76 -14.15 27.87
CA SER A 615 15.06 -14.41 26.60
C SER A 615 15.97 -14.95 25.49
N LEU A 616 17.28 -14.68 25.59
CA LEU A 616 18.33 -15.28 24.75
C LEU A 616 18.75 -16.69 25.23
N GLY A 617 18.19 -17.20 26.33
CA GLY A 617 18.52 -18.51 26.90
C GLY A 617 19.73 -18.52 27.85
N HIS A 618 20.36 -17.37 28.11
CA HIS A 618 21.52 -17.26 29.00
C HIS A 618 21.13 -17.15 30.49
N TYR A 619 20.45 -18.17 31.02
CA TYR A 619 19.84 -18.13 32.35
C TYR A 619 20.83 -17.93 33.52
N ASN A 620 22.04 -18.45 33.42
CA ASN A 620 23.09 -18.26 34.45
C ASN A 620 23.53 -16.79 34.58
N GLU A 621 23.60 -16.07 33.47
CA GLU A 621 23.95 -14.64 33.47
C GLU A 621 22.77 -13.80 33.95
N ALA A 622 21.56 -14.10 33.47
CA ALA A 622 20.33 -13.45 33.92
C ALA A 622 20.14 -13.57 35.44
N GLN A 623 20.43 -14.75 36.01
CA GLN A 623 20.38 -14.98 37.46
C GLN A 623 21.26 -14.01 38.24
N LYS A 624 22.48 -13.71 37.77
CA LYS A 624 23.39 -12.76 38.42
C LYS A 624 22.78 -11.35 38.44
N HIS A 625 22.30 -10.89 37.28
CA HIS A 625 21.65 -9.59 37.16
C HIS A 625 20.42 -9.47 38.06
N PHE A 626 19.57 -10.49 38.10
CA PHE A 626 18.39 -10.46 38.97
C PHE A 626 18.73 -10.51 40.46
N LYS A 627 19.75 -11.27 40.87
CA LYS A 627 20.21 -11.29 42.27
C LYS A 627 20.72 -9.92 42.71
N GLU A 628 21.54 -9.28 41.88
CA GLU A 628 22.01 -7.91 42.13
C GLU A 628 20.85 -6.90 42.13
N ALA A 629 19.88 -7.03 41.21
CA ALA A 629 18.69 -6.18 41.20
C ALA A 629 17.85 -6.36 42.48
N LEU A 630 17.71 -7.59 42.98
CA LEU A 630 16.99 -7.88 44.23
C LEU A 630 17.71 -7.32 45.45
N GLN A 631 19.05 -7.32 45.47
CA GLN A 631 19.84 -6.68 46.54
C GLN A 631 19.60 -5.17 46.57
N LEU A 632 19.49 -4.53 45.41
CA LEU A 632 19.25 -3.09 45.29
C LEU A 632 17.79 -2.71 45.59
N LEU A 633 16.83 -3.55 45.20
CA LEU A 633 15.39 -3.30 45.38
C LEU A 633 14.66 -4.58 45.86
N PRO A 634 14.77 -4.93 47.16
CA PRO A 634 14.25 -6.19 47.69
C PRO A 634 12.72 -6.26 47.74
N THR A 635 12.02 -5.13 47.61
CA THR A 635 10.56 -5.03 47.69
C THR A 635 9.87 -5.12 46.34
N GLU A 636 10.60 -5.23 45.23
CA GLU A 636 10.01 -5.32 43.89
C GLU A 636 9.60 -6.76 43.56
N PRO A 637 8.28 -7.08 43.51
CA PRO A 637 7.80 -8.45 43.30
C PRO A 637 8.21 -9.03 41.94
N MET A 638 8.37 -8.19 40.90
CA MET A 638 8.74 -8.65 39.56
C MET A 638 10.15 -9.26 39.52
N ILE A 639 11.08 -8.74 40.32
CA ILE A 639 12.45 -9.30 40.38
C ILE A 639 12.41 -10.71 40.98
N SER A 640 11.62 -10.92 42.04
CA SER A 640 11.42 -12.25 42.63
C SER A 640 10.74 -13.21 41.66
N TYR A 641 9.72 -12.75 40.92
CA TYR A 641 9.09 -13.57 39.87
C TYR A 641 10.09 -13.97 38.78
N ASN A 642 10.90 -13.03 38.30
CA ASN A 642 11.91 -13.28 37.27
C ASN A 642 13.01 -14.24 37.73
N LEU A 643 13.45 -14.14 39.00
CA LEU A 643 14.34 -15.13 39.60
C LEU A 643 13.68 -16.51 39.64
N GLY A 644 12.43 -16.60 40.08
CA GLY A 644 11.68 -17.86 40.09
C GLY A 644 11.64 -18.53 38.71
N MET A 645 11.31 -17.76 37.67
CA MET A 645 11.34 -18.22 36.27
C MET A 645 12.74 -18.68 35.84
N THR A 646 13.77 -17.94 36.21
CA THR A 646 15.16 -18.25 35.85
C THR A 646 15.62 -19.56 36.51
N TYR A 647 15.37 -19.75 37.80
CA TYR A 647 15.68 -21.00 38.50
C TYR A 647 14.89 -22.19 37.96
N GLN A 648 13.61 -21.98 37.62
CA GLN A 648 12.79 -23.02 36.98
C GLN A 648 13.41 -23.48 35.67
N ASN A 649 13.88 -22.56 34.81
CA ASN A 649 14.56 -22.89 33.56
C ASN A 649 15.95 -23.53 33.76
N LEU A 650 16.61 -23.24 34.88
CA LEU A 650 17.85 -23.90 35.30
C LEU A 650 17.61 -25.29 35.94
N GLY A 651 16.35 -25.69 36.17
CA GLY A 651 15.98 -26.95 36.80
C GLY A 651 16.03 -26.95 38.33
N ASP A 652 16.34 -25.83 38.97
CA ASP A 652 16.32 -25.69 40.44
C ASP A 652 14.91 -25.33 40.92
N ILE A 653 14.09 -26.38 41.06
CA ILE A 653 12.70 -26.29 41.52
C ILE A 653 12.60 -25.71 42.94
N THR A 654 13.60 -25.97 43.81
CA THR A 654 13.57 -25.51 45.21
C THR A 654 13.69 -23.99 45.29
N SER A 655 14.69 -23.42 44.62
CA SER A 655 14.86 -21.97 44.52
C SER A 655 13.70 -21.33 43.77
N ALA A 656 13.22 -21.95 42.68
CA ALA A 656 12.08 -21.43 41.92
C ALA A 656 10.83 -21.24 42.81
N THR A 657 10.47 -22.27 43.58
CA THR A 657 9.36 -22.23 44.54
C THR A 657 9.56 -21.13 45.57
N GLN A 658 10.75 -21.04 46.17
CA GLN A 658 11.07 -19.99 47.15
C GLN A 658 10.87 -18.57 46.57
N TYR A 659 11.37 -18.29 45.37
CA TYR A 659 11.27 -16.96 44.78
C TYR A 659 9.86 -16.62 44.29
N PHE A 660 9.08 -17.59 43.80
CA PHE A 660 7.66 -17.35 43.52
C PHE A 660 6.85 -17.12 44.78
N HIS A 661 7.16 -17.81 45.88
CA HIS A 661 6.58 -17.51 47.19
C HIS A 661 6.92 -16.09 47.65
N ASN A 662 8.19 -15.68 47.52
CA ASN A 662 8.62 -14.32 47.85
C ASN A 662 7.84 -13.27 47.04
N CYS A 663 7.62 -13.54 45.74
CA CYS A 663 6.78 -12.69 44.89
C CYS A 663 5.35 -12.56 45.44
N LEU A 664 4.72 -13.66 45.86
CA LEU A 664 3.38 -13.63 46.45
C LEU A 664 3.32 -13.01 47.84
N THR A 665 4.39 -13.09 48.64
CA THR A 665 4.45 -12.35 49.92
C THR A 665 4.54 -10.85 49.71
N LEU A 666 5.25 -10.40 48.67
CA LEU A 666 5.35 -8.98 48.30
C LEU A 666 4.09 -8.47 47.60
N CYS A 667 3.49 -9.29 46.73
CA CYS A 667 2.29 -8.99 45.97
C CYS A 667 1.34 -10.20 45.98
N PRO A 668 0.44 -10.30 46.98
CA PRO A 668 -0.50 -11.42 47.11
C PRO A 668 -1.46 -11.60 45.91
N THR A 669 -1.62 -10.56 45.10
CA THR A 669 -2.47 -10.53 43.89
C THR A 669 -1.70 -10.83 42.60
N HIS A 670 -0.43 -11.26 42.67
CA HIS A 670 0.37 -11.58 41.48
C HIS A 670 -0.07 -12.91 40.83
N LEU A 671 -0.96 -12.82 39.84
CA LEU A 671 -1.62 -13.95 39.17
C LEU A 671 -0.64 -15.02 38.66
N TYR A 672 0.38 -14.62 37.90
CA TYR A 672 1.30 -15.57 37.27
C TYR A 672 2.18 -16.30 38.27
N ALA A 673 2.49 -15.69 39.43
CA ALA A 673 3.30 -16.35 40.46
C ALA A 673 2.50 -17.50 41.11
N ALA A 674 1.21 -17.29 41.39
CA ALA A 674 0.31 -18.34 41.87
C ALA A 674 0.19 -19.48 40.84
N ILE A 675 0.03 -19.16 39.54
CA ILE A 675 -0.01 -20.19 38.48
C ILE A 675 1.29 -20.99 38.42
N ARG A 676 2.46 -20.33 38.55
CA ARG A 676 3.77 -21.00 38.52
C ARG A 676 3.97 -21.91 39.73
N LEU A 677 3.62 -21.47 40.94
CA LEU A 677 3.63 -22.33 42.12
C LEU A 677 2.70 -23.54 41.97
N GLY A 678 1.51 -23.34 41.40
CA GLY A 678 0.60 -24.44 41.07
C GLY A 678 1.24 -25.47 40.13
N ALA A 679 1.93 -25.00 39.08
CA ALA A 679 2.60 -25.86 38.12
C ALA A 679 3.82 -26.60 38.71
N LEU A 680 4.57 -25.97 39.62
CA LEU A 680 5.68 -26.62 40.35
C LEU A 680 5.16 -27.64 41.37
N ALA A 681 4.04 -27.36 42.04
CA ALA A 681 3.37 -28.34 42.90
C ALA A 681 2.83 -29.53 42.08
N GLU A 682 2.30 -29.28 40.87
CA GLU A 682 1.90 -30.34 39.94
C GLU A 682 3.10 -31.22 39.53
N SER A 683 4.25 -30.61 39.18
CA SER A 683 5.44 -31.37 38.74
C SER A 683 6.09 -32.20 39.85
N THR A 684 5.87 -31.82 41.11
CA THR A 684 6.34 -32.56 42.31
C THR A 684 5.29 -33.53 42.86
N ASN A 685 4.20 -33.78 42.12
CA ASN A 685 3.06 -34.63 42.51
C ASN A 685 2.33 -34.18 43.80
N ASN A 686 2.44 -32.91 44.19
CA ASN A 686 1.64 -32.34 45.28
C ASN A 686 0.33 -31.74 44.76
N THR A 687 -0.62 -32.61 44.39
CA THR A 687 -1.88 -32.21 43.74
C THR A 687 -2.74 -31.27 44.59
N GLN A 688 -2.79 -31.47 45.91
CA GLN A 688 -3.62 -30.63 46.79
C GLN A 688 -3.12 -29.19 46.84
N GLU A 689 -1.80 -29.01 46.90
CA GLU A 689 -1.17 -27.71 46.90
C GLU A 689 -1.29 -27.02 45.53
N ALA A 690 -1.16 -27.77 44.44
CA ALA A 690 -1.40 -27.26 43.09
C ALA A 690 -2.82 -26.69 42.95
N ILE A 691 -3.84 -27.43 43.38
CA ILE A 691 -5.25 -26.99 43.38
C ILE A 691 -5.42 -25.70 44.21
N LYS A 692 -4.78 -25.61 45.38
CA LYS A 692 -4.84 -24.41 46.22
C LYS A 692 -4.32 -23.18 45.48
N TYR A 693 -3.17 -23.28 44.82
CA TYR A 693 -2.60 -22.17 44.07
C TYR A 693 -3.39 -21.79 42.82
N TYR A 694 -3.93 -22.76 42.08
CA TYR A 694 -4.81 -22.45 40.94
C TYR A 694 -6.11 -21.80 41.39
N ASN A 695 -6.70 -22.23 42.51
CA ASN A 695 -7.86 -21.56 43.09
C ASN A 695 -7.53 -20.14 43.59
N GLN A 696 -6.33 -19.93 44.14
CA GLN A 696 -5.85 -18.58 44.48
C GLN A 696 -5.74 -17.72 43.20
N ALA A 697 -5.15 -18.24 42.12
CA ALA A 697 -5.09 -17.53 40.84
C ALA A 697 -6.48 -17.16 40.30
N LEU A 698 -7.47 -18.08 40.41
CA LEU A 698 -8.85 -17.80 40.05
C LEU A 698 -9.53 -16.77 40.98
N SER A 699 -9.17 -16.73 42.26
CA SER A 699 -9.68 -15.70 43.18
C SER A 699 -9.21 -14.29 42.79
N ILE A 700 -8.00 -14.19 42.22
CA ILE A 700 -7.42 -12.94 41.71
C ILE A 700 -8.07 -12.55 40.37
N ASN A 701 -8.14 -13.49 39.41
CA ASN A 701 -8.76 -13.27 38.11
C ASN A 701 -9.56 -14.49 37.66
N LYS A 702 -10.88 -14.45 37.90
CA LYS A 702 -11.82 -15.51 37.54
C LYS A 702 -11.96 -15.76 36.04
N LYS A 703 -11.59 -14.78 35.20
CA LYS A 703 -11.72 -14.86 33.73
C LYS A 703 -10.50 -15.48 33.05
N HIS A 704 -9.43 -15.75 33.79
CA HIS A 704 -8.20 -16.27 33.20
C HIS A 704 -8.32 -17.77 32.90
N ALA A 705 -8.06 -18.19 31.65
CA ALA A 705 -8.25 -19.57 31.22
C ALA A 705 -7.18 -20.56 31.73
N LEU A 706 -5.93 -20.11 31.92
CA LEU A 706 -4.82 -20.99 32.33
C LEU A 706 -5.09 -21.82 33.61
N PRO A 707 -5.51 -21.22 34.76
CA PRO A 707 -5.78 -22.01 35.96
C PRO A 707 -6.84 -23.10 35.76
N TYR A 708 -7.92 -22.81 35.02
CA TYR A 708 -8.96 -23.79 34.72
C TYR A 708 -8.43 -24.98 33.90
N ARG A 709 -7.56 -24.74 32.92
CA ARG A 709 -6.91 -25.81 32.15
C ARG A 709 -6.11 -26.75 33.03
N HIS A 710 -5.32 -26.21 33.95
CA HIS A 710 -4.54 -27.02 34.89
C HIS A 710 -5.45 -27.78 35.88
N LEU A 711 -6.47 -27.13 36.43
CA LEU A 711 -7.45 -27.79 37.30
C LEU A 711 -8.20 -28.92 36.57
N ALA A 712 -8.56 -28.72 35.30
CA ALA A 712 -9.16 -29.75 34.48
C ALA A 712 -8.24 -30.97 34.30
N MET A 713 -6.96 -30.72 33.98
CA MET A 713 -5.98 -31.79 33.81
C MET A 713 -5.73 -32.57 35.11
N LEU A 714 -5.68 -31.89 36.26
CA LEU A 714 -5.60 -32.53 37.57
C LEU A 714 -6.85 -33.35 37.89
N ALA A 715 -8.05 -32.79 37.68
CA ALA A 715 -9.31 -33.50 37.90
C ALA A 715 -9.42 -34.75 37.01
N PHE A 716 -8.93 -34.69 35.78
CA PHE A 716 -8.89 -35.82 34.86
C PHE A 716 -7.92 -36.92 35.31
N LYS A 717 -6.72 -36.55 35.77
CA LYS A 717 -5.75 -37.49 36.37
C LYS A 717 -6.34 -38.20 37.59
N GLU A 718 -7.18 -37.52 38.37
CA GLU A 718 -7.92 -38.08 39.51
C GLU A 718 -9.16 -38.90 39.11
N GLY A 719 -9.47 -39.05 37.81
CA GLY A 719 -10.64 -39.76 37.30
C GLY A 719 -11.96 -38.98 37.40
N LYS A 720 -11.94 -37.71 37.84
CA LYS A 720 -13.12 -36.84 37.97
C LYS A 720 -13.43 -36.15 36.64
N LYS A 721 -13.84 -36.93 35.64
CA LYS A 721 -14.06 -36.49 34.26
C LYS A 721 -15.07 -35.34 34.13
N GLU A 722 -16.20 -35.42 34.83
CA GLU A 722 -17.25 -34.38 34.79
C GLU A 722 -16.72 -33.02 35.26
N LYS A 723 -16.03 -32.97 36.41
CA LYS A 723 -15.41 -31.75 36.93
C LYS A 723 -14.36 -31.18 35.97
N ALA A 724 -13.63 -32.05 35.29
CA ALA A 724 -12.64 -31.63 34.32
C ALA A 724 -13.30 -30.92 33.12
N ARG A 725 -14.43 -31.45 32.62
CA ARG A 725 -15.23 -30.80 31.57
C ARG A 725 -15.82 -29.47 32.03
N GLU A 726 -16.34 -29.41 33.26
CA GLU A 726 -16.82 -28.15 33.86
C GLU A 726 -15.73 -27.07 33.85
N TYR A 727 -14.52 -27.39 34.29
CA TYR A 727 -13.41 -26.43 34.28
C TYR A 727 -13.02 -25.98 32.87
N LEU A 728 -12.96 -26.88 31.88
CA LEU A 728 -12.67 -26.48 30.50
C LEU A 728 -13.81 -25.64 29.90
N HIS A 729 -15.06 -25.95 30.22
CA HIS A 729 -16.20 -25.14 29.81
C HIS A 729 -16.13 -23.73 30.42
N GLN A 730 -15.74 -23.59 31.69
CA GLN A 730 -15.50 -22.28 32.30
C GLN A 730 -14.38 -21.50 31.60
N ALA A 731 -13.30 -22.17 31.18
CA ALA A 731 -12.24 -21.54 30.40
C ALA A 731 -12.75 -21.03 29.03
N LEU A 732 -13.56 -21.82 28.32
CA LEU A 732 -14.15 -21.44 27.03
C LEU A 732 -15.22 -20.35 27.14
N LEU A 733 -15.95 -20.30 28.26
CA LEU A 733 -16.93 -19.23 28.51
C LEU A 733 -16.27 -17.85 28.49
N TYR A 734 -15.06 -17.73 29.03
CA TYR A 734 -14.32 -16.47 29.10
C TYR A 734 -13.42 -16.23 27.88
N ASN A 735 -12.95 -17.29 27.21
CA ASN A 735 -12.23 -17.20 25.95
C ASN A 735 -12.67 -18.30 24.97
N PRO A 736 -13.69 -18.03 24.13
CA PRO A 736 -14.25 -19.03 23.20
C PRO A 736 -13.26 -19.51 22.11
N HIS A 737 -12.21 -18.73 21.86
CA HIS A 737 -11.20 -19.01 20.83
C HIS A 737 -9.88 -19.53 21.43
N ASP A 738 -9.87 -20.02 22.67
CA ASP A 738 -8.68 -20.66 23.25
C ASP A 738 -8.48 -22.07 22.66
N THR A 739 -7.72 -22.13 21.56
CA THR A 739 -7.36 -23.39 20.86
C THR A 739 -6.78 -24.46 21.78
N THR A 740 -6.02 -24.09 22.82
CA THR A 740 -5.43 -25.06 23.74
C THR A 740 -6.48 -25.68 24.66
N THR A 741 -7.47 -24.89 25.09
CA THR A 741 -8.59 -25.38 25.89
C THR A 741 -9.50 -26.29 25.05
N LEU A 742 -9.82 -25.89 23.81
CA LEU A 742 -10.56 -26.73 22.86
C LEU A 742 -9.85 -28.07 22.58
N MET A 743 -8.54 -28.03 22.38
CA MET A 743 -7.72 -29.23 22.15
C MET A 743 -7.73 -30.15 23.38
N LEU A 744 -7.55 -29.61 24.59
CA LEU A 744 -7.63 -30.39 25.83
C LEU A 744 -9.00 -31.04 26.00
N MET A 745 -10.08 -30.34 25.65
CA MET A 745 -11.45 -30.86 25.74
C MET A 745 -11.68 -31.99 24.73
N ALA A 746 -11.25 -31.81 23.47
CA ALA A 746 -11.31 -32.85 22.45
C ALA A 746 -10.53 -34.10 22.86
N LYS A 747 -9.30 -33.91 23.36
CA LYS A 747 -8.46 -34.99 23.88
C LYS A 747 -9.17 -35.78 24.99
N MET A 748 -9.85 -35.10 25.91
CA MET A 748 -10.59 -35.75 27.00
C MET A 748 -11.78 -36.58 26.51
N TYR A 749 -12.52 -36.12 25.50
CA TYR A 749 -13.59 -36.89 24.89
C TYR A 749 -13.06 -38.17 24.23
N LEU A 750 -11.93 -38.07 23.52
CA LEU A 750 -11.27 -39.21 22.89
C LEU A 750 -10.71 -40.20 23.92
N ASP A 751 -9.98 -39.71 24.93
CA ASP A 751 -9.39 -40.54 25.98
C ASP A 751 -10.47 -41.20 26.87
N SER A 752 -11.68 -40.62 26.91
CA SER A 752 -12.83 -41.19 27.62
C SER A 752 -13.67 -42.16 26.77
N GLY A 753 -13.47 -42.19 25.45
CA GLY A 753 -14.25 -43.01 24.52
C GLY A 753 -15.72 -42.63 24.45
N GLU A 754 -16.06 -41.37 24.74
CA GLU A 754 -17.45 -40.90 24.85
C GLU A 754 -18.03 -40.53 23.48
N ASP A 755 -17.74 -39.31 23.00
CA ASP A 755 -18.34 -38.75 21.79
C ASP A 755 -17.26 -38.30 20.80
N PRO A 756 -16.96 -39.12 19.77
CA PRO A 756 -15.95 -38.79 18.78
C PRO A 756 -16.42 -37.68 17.81
N GLU A 757 -17.72 -37.39 17.71
CA GLU A 757 -18.27 -36.31 16.88
C GLU A 757 -17.97 -34.95 17.52
N ILE A 758 -18.24 -34.82 18.82
CA ILE A 758 -17.89 -33.61 19.56
C ILE A 758 -16.37 -33.39 19.54
N ALA A 759 -15.57 -34.44 19.74
CA ALA A 759 -14.12 -34.33 19.66
C ALA A 759 -13.62 -33.83 18.29
N GLU A 760 -14.19 -34.33 17.19
CA GLU A 760 -13.85 -33.88 15.84
C GLU A 760 -14.20 -32.39 15.64
N THR A 761 -15.39 -31.95 16.06
CA THR A 761 -15.79 -30.54 15.89
C THR A 761 -14.86 -29.59 16.63
N LEU A 762 -14.50 -29.92 17.88
CA LEU A 762 -13.56 -29.14 18.69
C LEU A 762 -12.16 -29.13 18.08
N SER A 763 -11.62 -30.29 17.70
CA SER A 763 -10.30 -30.39 17.06
C SER A 763 -10.25 -29.70 15.69
N ARG A 764 -11.34 -29.73 14.92
CA ARG A 764 -11.48 -29.01 13.64
C ARG A 764 -11.39 -27.50 13.85
N GLN A 765 -12.04 -26.98 14.89
CA GLN A 765 -11.93 -25.56 15.27
C GLN A 765 -10.51 -25.19 15.69
N CYS A 766 -9.81 -26.05 16.45
CA CYS A 766 -8.41 -25.83 16.83
C CYS A 766 -7.51 -25.66 15.60
N VAL A 767 -7.62 -26.58 14.66
CA VAL A 767 -6.81 -26.60 13.44
C VAL A 767 -7.13 -25.40 12.54
N ALA A 768 -8.40 -25.01 12.43
CA ALA A 768 -8.80 -23.84 11.65
C ALA A 768 -8.23 -22.52 12.21
N GLN A 769 -8.12 -22.41 13.54
CA GLN A 769 -7.60 -21.21 14.20
C GLN A 769 -6.07 -21.17 14.30
N ARG A 770 -5.43 -22.31 14.55
CA ARG A 770 -3.97 -22.46 14.73
C ARG A 770 -3.47 -23.69 13.96
N PRO A 771 -3.25 -23.56 12.63
CA PRO A 771 -2.79 -24.65 11.78
C PRO A 771 -1.28 -24.93 11.93
N ASP A 772 -0.54 -24.06 12.59
CA ASP A 772 0.90 -24.11 12.85
C ASP A 772 1.28 -25.12 13.95
N ILE A 773 0.34 -25.52 14.80
CA ILE A 773 0.61 -26.36 15.96
C ILE A 773 0.39 -27.84 15.63
N LYS A 774 1.47 -28.62 15.66
CA LYS A 774 1.47 -30.07 15.42
C LYS A 774 0.45 -30.85 16.28
N SER A 775 0.35 -30.54 17.58
CA SER A 775 -0.53 -31.26 18.51
C SER A 775 -2.01 -31.15 18.14
N ASN A 776 -2.44 -30.03 17.56
CA ASN A 776 -3.83 -29.83 17.13
C ASN A 776 -4.19 -30.81 16.00
N TRP A 777 -3.28 -31.01 15.05
CA TRP A 777 -3.48 -31.96 13.95
C TRP A 777 -3.48 -33.42 14.41
N ILE A 778 -2.65 -33.76 15.41
CA ILE A 778 -2.63 -35.10 16.01
C ILE A 778 -4.00 -35.42 16.63
N GLU A 779 -4.53 -34.53 17.48
CA GLU A 779 -5.84 -34.78 18.11
C GLU A 779 -6.99 -34.77 17.09
N PHE A 780 -6.90 -33.95 16.04
CA PHE A 780 -7.87 -33.98 14.93
C PHE A 780 -7.83 -35.31 14.15
N ALA A 781 -6.64 -35.82 13.86
CA ALA A 781 -6.48 -37.12 13.21
C ALA A 781 -7.05 -38.25 14.07
N ARG A 782 -6.76 -38.25 15.38
CA ARG A 782 -7.33 -39.21 16.34
C ARG A 782 -8.87 -39.16 16.37
N ALA A 783 -9.46 -37.96 16.33
CA ALA A 783 -10.92 -37.82 16.29
C ALA A 783 -11.55 -38.39 15.01
N LEU A 784 -10.93 -38.15 13.86
CA LEU A 784 -11.39 -38.71 12.57
C LEU A 784 -11.26 -40.24 12.52
N GLU A 785 -10.21 -40.81 13.11
CA GLU A 785 -10.06 -42.26 13.24
C GLU A 785 -11.14 -42.89 14.12
N ALA A 786 -11.46 -42.25 15.24
CA ALA A 786 -12.51 -42.72 16.15
C ALA A 786 -13.90 -42.77 15.49
N GLN A 787 -14.14 -41.94 14.45
CA GLN A 787 -15.35 -41.98 13.63
C GLN A 787 -15.26 -42.91 12.41
N GLY A 788 -14.13 -43.57 12.19
CA GLY A 788 -13.92 -44.42 11.01
C GLY A 788 -13.62 -43.66 9.70
N LYS A 789 -13.38 -42.34 9.74
CA LYS A 789 -13.04 -41.50 8.58
C LYS A 789 -11.55 -41.64 8.18
N LYS A 790 -11.11 -42.87 7.88
CA LYS A 790 -9.69 -43.23 7.65
C LYS A 790 -8.96 -42.40 6.59
N LYS A 791 -9.63 -42.03 5.49
CA LYS A 791 -9.02 -41.25 4.41
C LYS A 791 -8.69 -39.81 4.85
N GLU A 792 -9.56 -39.20 5.64
CA GLU A 792 -9.36 -37.84 6.15
C GLU A 792 -8.35 -37.82 7.29
N ALA A 793 -8.40 -38.82 8.18
CA ALA A 793 -7.42 -39.02 9.23
C ALA A 793 -5.99 -39.12 8.68
N ASN A 794 -5.78 -39.90 7.61
CA ASN A 794 -4.47 -40.01 6.96
C ASN A 794 -3.95 -38.66 6.44
N LYS A 795 -4.82 -37.80 5.90
CA LYS A 795 -4.44 -36.45 5.47
C LYS A 795 -4.02 -35.58 6.66
N ALA A 796 -4.77 -35.65 7.77
CA ALA A 796 -4.43 -34.92 8.99
C ALA A 796 -3.10 -35.39 9.61
N TRP A 797 -2.83 -36.70 9.61
CA TRP A 797 -1.55 -37.27 10.04
C TRP A 797 -0.37 -36.83 9.18
N LEU A 798 -0.53 -36.81 7.85
CA LEU A 798 0.49 -36.28 6.95
C LEU A 798 0.80 -34.82 7.27
N LYS A 799 -0.23 -34.00 7.49
CA LYS A 799 -0.04 -32.60 7.86
C LYS A 799 0.64 -32.43 9.22
N ALA A 800 0.34 -33.28 10.20
CA ALA A 800 1.03 -33.30 11.48
C ALA A 800 2.50 -33.72 11.38
N ASN A 801 2.88 -34.51 10.37
CA ASN A 801 4.27 -34.94 10.15
C ASN A 801 5.10 -33.91 9.37
N GLU A 802 4.46 -33.05 8.58
CA GLU A 802 5.11 -31.91 7.90
C GLU A 802 5.53 -30.80 8.87
N LEU A 803 4.83 -30.67 10.00
CA LEU A 803 5.12 -29.76 11.11
C LEU A 803 6.02 -30.43 12.15
#